data_AF-A0A318HE53-F1
#
_entry.id   AF-A0A318HE53-F1
#
_cell.length_a   1.000
_cell.length_b   1.000
_cell.length_c   1.000
_cell.angle_alpha   90.00
_cell.angle_beta   90.00
_cell.angle_gamma   90.00
#
_symmetry.space_group_name_H-M   'P 1'
#
loop_
_entity.id
_entity.type
_entity.pdbx_description
1 polymer ?
#
loop_
_entity_poly.entity_id
_entity_poly.type
_entity_poly.pdbx_seq_one_letter_code
_entity_poly.pdbx_strand_id
1 'polypeptide(L)'
;MYVGRVGTLAVVLGVGAAVATGYGLPMALADTPSSPSSSESPSSESPSTKAPDSTNAAKDTTTTPTEQTTGSETTSTSTGSTTTQAPTGVVVSTGGAHASSSSKEDEETTAPTKDATPPTVKPAAESGKSAHEATEEAGTKAPLSKVDAVEVKVDAHPQPVAKSASEPETAVSSFAVQTMSSTAQMRTASVTTAVTPPAVPSLRPWPTAFDPGTLVTYVGGLVSSVVSAVLSPFAAGLPSGPADPPTLWTLLAWVRRELFNGSPSITPVVNSQTNGLVTGNIGAVDPEGDPLTYTVIGTPHNGGTVEIDQAGNFTYRPTNAMAAVGGTDQFTVVVSDESAGLHVHGPLGLLKFVPILGNFLNPGGGDAVAQSITVKVDPVAGVDLSFPASFHWGVATAGFQAEGGPGSPVDPNSDWYKWVHDPINQLLGLTHGVPEDGPGTYVSYNNDANLAQHELGMNTFRMSIEWSRIFPNSTASVDISDEGGTVSQADLNALDALANPVEVQHYRDVFASLRAHNLEPLITVNHFTLPSWVSDPTTTRVLAQLGLPAPDAGWLSPDTPAEFEKYAAYVAWKYGDQVDNWTVLNEPVPPVLTEFLAIPGLVPSWPPGLIRPDLASTFLVNEAKGYVGAYDAIHKWDNVVATPGQPKAFVGFANNMIPARPANPVNPNDVAAADAWNAFYNRWFPNAVIDGWVDANLDGIQTPDEIHPEMANKVDFMGVQYYGSQPMQGFGVAPIPGFPWLKGLPVRCAASEPTCSDFNQPTDPGGLRQVLDIAASYKLADGTTQVPIWITENGIADANDSKRPSYIVNHIAVVQDEIAHGMDIRGYTYWSFVDNLEWANGYDLEFGLYGSDPTTPALERTPKPASIAAISGITKSNSLPLALLGMYIPNAV
;
A
#
# COMPACT_ATOMS: atom_id res chain seq x y z
N MET A 1 70.05 30.85 16.39
CA MET A 1 71.32 30.29 16.95
C MET A 1 71.27 28.76 16.81
N TYR A 2 72.29 28.01 17.26
CA TYR A 2 72.58 26.65 16.75
C TYR A 2 71.81 25.47 17.42
N VAL A 3 71.29 24.56 16.58
CA VAL A 3 71.36 23.06 16.62
C VAL A 3 70.84 22.25 17.84
N GLY A 4 70.07 21.16 17.58
CA GLY A 4 69.57 20.23 18.63
C GLY A 4 69.20 18.75 18.29
N ARG A 5 69.31 18.27 17.04
CA ARG A 5 69.32 16.85 16.55
C ARG A 5 68.43 15.70 17.15
N VAL A 6 67.62 15.09 16.25
CA VAL A 6 67.51 13.62 15.91
C VAL A 6 66.84 12.63 16.90
N GLY A 7 65.97 11.72 16.39
CA GLY A 7 65.31 10.69 17.23
C GLY A 7 64.48 9.54 16.60
N THR A 8 64.86 8.97 15.44
CA THR A 8 64.48 7.59 14.97
C THR A 8 63.04 7.28 14.50
N LEU A 9 62.94 6.42 13.45
CA LEU A 9 61.73 5.82 12.86
C LEU A 9 62.04 4.35 12.52
N ALA A 10 61.25 3.36 12.96
CA ALA A 10 61.38 1.95 12.52
C ALA A 10 60.16 1.04 12.88
N VAL A 11 59.61 0.36 11.86
CA VAL A 11 59.21 -1.09 11.79
C VAL A 11 58.51 -1.70 13.03
N VAL A 12 57.28 -2.24 12.97
CA VAL A 12 56.82 -3.41 12.18
C VAL A 12 55.35 -3.28 11.74
N LEU A 13 55.03 -3.69 10.50
CA LEU A 13 53.78 -4.38 10.16
C LEU A 13 54.13 -5.56 9.23
N GLY A 14 53.48 -6.71 9.41
CA GLY A 14 53.76 -7.93 8.65
C GLY A 14 52.98 -9.14 9.18
N VAL A 15 52.97 -10.21 8.39
CA VAL A 15 52.03 -11.36 8.45
C VAL A 15 50.61 -10.97 8.01
N GLY A 16 49.94 -11.64 7.07
CA GLY A 16 50.34 -12.77 6.23
C GLY A 16 49.38 -13.96 6.37
N ALA A 17 48.61 -14.25 5.33
CA ALA A 17 47.65 -15.36 5.33
C ALA A 17 48.35 -16.72 5.17
N ALA A 18 47.86 -17.74 5.88
CA ALA A 18 48.27 -19.13 5.70
C ALA A 18 47.06 -20.06 5.91
N VAL A 19 46.80 -20.94 4.93
CA VAL A 19 45.77 -21.98 4.99
C VAL A 19 46.46 -23.34 5.11
N ALA A 20 46.26 -24.05 6.22
CA ALA A 20 46.65 -25.45 6.35
C ALA A 20 45.83 -26.21 7.42
N THR A 21 45.26 -27.33 6.98
CA THR A 21 44.62 -28.42 7.73
C THR A 21 45.31 -28.89 9.02
N GLY A 22 44.54 -29.26 10.05
CA GLY A 22 45.03 -30.07 11.18
C GLY A 22 44.00 -30.35 12.29
N TYR A 23 43.95 -31.59 12.81
CA TYR A 23 43.15 -31.98 13.99
C TYR A 23 43.90 -31.65 15.30
N GLY A 24 43.20 -31.23 16.37
CA GLY A 24 43.78 -31.24 17.73
C GLY A 24 43.02 -30.45 18.81
N LEU A 25 42.39 -31.16 19.76
CA LEU A 25 42.08 -30.69 21.13
C LEU A 25 43.34 -30.88 22.03
N PRO A 26 43.44 -30.36 23.29
CA PRO A 26 42.42 -29.74 24.15
C PRO A 26 42.87 -28.43 24.87
N MET A 27 42.13 -28.00 25.90
CA MET A 27 42.43 -26.87 26.79
C MET A 27 43.60 -27.10 27.78
N ALA A 28 44.22 -26.01 28.27
CA ALA A 28 44.65 -25.83 29.67
C ALA A 28 44.94 -24.34 30.00
N LEU A 29 44.85 -23.96 31.28
CA LEU A 29 45.20 -22.64 31.85
C LEU A 29 46.10 -22.83 33.11
N ALA A 30 47.08 -21.95 33.30
CA ALA A 30 47.83 -21.67 34.55
C ALA A 30 48.68 -20.39 34.32
N ASP A 31 48.43 -19.28 35.02
CA ASP A 31 48.96 -18.86 36.35
C ASP A 31 50.45 -18.49 36.36
N THR A 32 50.87 -17.32 36.88
CA THR A 32 51.22 -17.05 38.31
C THR A 32 51.86 -15.61 38.41
N PRO A 33 52.39 -15.10 39.54
CA PRO A 33 51.68 -14.71 40.78
C PRO A 33 52.16 -13.36 41.42
N SER A 34 51.51 -12.88 42.51
CA SER A 34 52.15 -12.52 43.82
C SER A 34 51.28 -11.60 44.72
N SER A 35 51.42 -11.73 46.05
CA SER A 35 50.66 -11.04 47.12
C SER A 35 51.61 -10.32 48.12
N PRO A 36 51.16 -9.59 49.18
CA PRO A 36 50.48 -10.13 50.39
C PRO A 36 49.44 -9.16 51.06
N SER A 37 48.93 -9.38 52.28
CA SER A 37 48.00 -10.45 52.74
C SER A 37 47.50 -10.22 54.19
N SER A 38 46.18 -10.04 54.40
CA SER A 38 45.50 -10.08 55.72
C SER A 38 44.02 -10.47 55.53
N SER A 39 43.59 -11.71 55.81
CA SER A 39 43.01 -12.20 57.10
C SER A 39 41.66 -11.51 57.46
N GLU A 40 40.52 -12.19 57.66
CA GLU A 40 40.25 -13.60 58.07
C GLU A 40 39.04 -14.26 57.32
N SER A 41 38.58 -15.44 57.75
CA SER A 41 37.85 -16.48 56.95
C SER A 41 36.98 -17.42 57.84
N PRO A 42 36.25 -18.46 57.34
CA PRO A 42 35.56 -18.67 56.04
C PRO A 42 34.20 -19.47 56.08
N SER A 43 33.47 -19.52 54.95
CA SER A 43 32.69 -20.69 54.41
C SER A 43 31.46 -21.24 55.20
N SER A 44 30.55 -22.08 54.69
CA SER A 44 30.32 -22.77 53.38
C SER A 44 28.77 -22.91 53.13
N GLU A 45 28.14 -23.56 52.13
CA GLU A 45 28.52 -24.41 50.97
C GLU A 45 27.39 -24.47 49.88
N SER A 46 27.29 -25.53 49.06
CA SER A 46 26.22 -25.92 48.10
C SER A 46 26.29 -27.49 47.93
N PRO A 47 25.75 -28.25 46.93
CA PRO A 47 25.03 -27.92 45.67
C PRO A 47 23.96 -28.93 45.12
N SER A 48 23.53 -28.68 43.86
CA SER A 48 23.24 -29.65 42.76
C SER A 48 21.92 -30.47 42.63
N THR A 49 21.09 -30.03 41.66
CA THR A 49 20.47 -30.78 40.52
C THR A 49 20.03 -32.25 40.64
N LYS A 50 18.74 -32.52 40.30
CA LYS A 50 18.34 -33.50 39.25
C LYS A 50 16.85 -33.42 38.88
N ALA A 51 16.52 -33.93 37.69
CA ALA A 51 15.18 -34.30 37.19
C ALA A 51 15.27 -35.74 36.60
N PRO A 52 14.19 -36.39 36.10
CA PRO A 52 12.76 -36.07 36.15
C PRO A 52 11.96 -37.16 36.91
N ASP A 53 10.62 -37.11 36.91
CA ASP A 53 9.74 -38.11 36.23
C ASP A 53 8.25 -37.68 36.29
N SER A 54 7.32 -38.59 35.99
CA SER A 54 5.98 -38.34 35.42
C SER A 54 4.79 -38.95 36.22
N THR A 55 3.59 -38.91 35.63
CA THR A 55 2.33 -39.62 35.97
C THR A 55 1.36 -39.07 37.05
N ASN A 56 0.31 -38.40 36.55
CA ASN A 56 -1.11 -38.80 36.57
C ASN A 56 -1.92 -39.11 37.86
N ALA A 57 -3.22 -38.83 37.72
CA ALA A 57 -4.39 -39.21 38.55
C ALA A 57 -4.48 -38.51 39.94
N ALA A 58 -5.40 -37.57 40.23
CA ALA A 58 -6.84 -37.38 39.94
C ALA A 58 -7.80 -38.03 40.96
N LYS A 59 -9.04 -37.50 41.02
CA LYS A 59 -10.16 -37.77 41.94
C LYS A 59 -10.06 -37.07 43.30
N ASP A 60 -11.01 -36.17 43.61
CA ASP A 60 -12.38 -36.39 44.16
C ASP A 60 -12.34 -36.76 45.66
N THR A 61 -13.14 -36.21 46.59
CA THR A 61 -14.38 -35.41 46.43
C THR A 61 -14.76 -34.60 47.70
N THR A 62 -15.31 -33.39 47.52
CA THR A 62 -16.30 -32.68 48.39
C THR A 62 -16.04 -32.26 49.86
N THR A 63 -16.85 -31.24 50.24
CA THR A 63 -17.45 -30.90 51.54
C THR A 63 -16.70 -30.04 52.58
N THR A 64 -17.21 -28.81 52.71
CA THR A 64 -17.08 -27.83 53.80
C THR A 64 -17.58 -28.35 55.15
N PRO A 65 -17.09 -27.79 56.28
CA PRO A 65 -17.87 -26.81 57.06
C PRO A 65 -17.03 -25.59 57.51
N THR A 66 -17.54 -24.35 57.45
CA THR A 66 -18.51 -23.67 58.35
C THR A 66 -17.87 -23.09 59.63
N GLU A 67 -18.14 -21.80 59.81
CA GLU A 67 -17.53 -20.77 60.68
C GLU A 67 -17.59 -20.89 62.23
N GLN A 68 -16.70 -20.10 62.87
CA GLN A 68 -16.86 -19.36 64.16
C GLN A 68 -16.96 -20.19 65.49
N THR A 69 -16.68 -19.66 66.70
CA THR A 69 -16.57 -18.27 67.22
C THR A 69 -15.70 -18.14 68.50
N THR A 70 -15.35 -16.90 68.91
CA THR A 70 -14.99 -16.40 70.29
C THR A 70 -13.69 -16.86 71.00
N GLY A 71 -13.06 -16.06 71.88
CA GLY A 71 -13.38 -14.69 72.35
C GLY A 71 -12.49 -14.12 73.48
N SER A 72 -12.90 -12.97 74.06
CA SER A 72 -12.27 -12.09 75.10
C SER A 72 -11.04 -11.26 74.66
N GLU A 73 -10.93 -9.92 74.82
CA GLU A 73 -11.30 -8.90 75.86
C GLU A 73 -10.10 -8.53 76.78
N THR A 74 -9.82 -7.29 77.20
CA THR A 74 -10.44 -5.93 77.17
C THR A 74 -9.29 -4.87 77.02
N THR A 75 -9.37 -3.53 76.89
CA THR A 75 -10.33 -2.38 76.75
C THR A 75 -9.49 -1.15 76.26
N SER A 76 -9.92 0.09 75.94
CA SER A 76 -11.22 0.81 75.77
C SER A 76 -10.98 2.19 75.11
N THR A 77 -11.94 2.69 74.31
CA THR A 77 -12.22 4.13 73.97
C THR A 77 -11.16 4.97 73.22
N SER A 78 -11.50 5.91 72.34
CA SER A 78 -12.83 6.50 71.98
C SER A 78 -12.95 6.92 70.50
N THR A 79 -14.14 6.70 69.91
CA THR A 79 -14.83 7.50 68.86
C THR A 79 -14.06 8.04 67.63
N GLY A 80 -14.58 7.94 66.40
CA GLY A 80 -15.87 7.46 65.92
C GLY A 80 -15.99 7.72 64.40
N SER A 81 -16.90 7.02 63.69
CA SER A 81 -16.82 6.84 62.23
C SER A 81 -18.16 7.06 61.49
N THR A 82 -18.10 6.88 60.16
CA THR A 82 -19.06 6.16 59.28
C THR A 82 -20.04 6.91 58.35
N THR A 83 -19.92 6.58 57.04
CA THR A 83 -20.96 6.26 56.01
C THR A 83 -21.86 7.31 55.30
N THR A 84 -21.57 7.47 53.99
CA THR A 84 -22.43 7.27 52.78
C THR A 84 -23.71 8.07 52.43
N GLN A 85 -23.75 8.38 51.12
CA GLN A 85 -24.90 8.48 50.18
C GLN A 85 -25.72 9.80 50.08
N ALA A 86 -26.35 9.94 48.91
CA ALA A 86 -26.88 11.17 48.31
C ALA A 86 -28.16 11.72 48.97
N PRO A 87 -28.57 12.97 48.64
CA PRO A 87 -29.70 13.08 47.71
C PRO A 87 -29.70 14.33 46.79
N THR A 88 -30.78 14.47 46.04
CA THR A 88 -31.16 15.59 45.16
C THR A 88 -31.80 16.78 45.88
N GLY A 89 -31.68 18.00 45.30
CA GLY A 89 -32.86 18.86 45.06
C GLY A 89 -33.16 20.12 45.90
N VAL A 90 -32.70 21.29 45.39
CA VAL A 90 -33.39 22.62 45.31
C VAL A 90 -33.80 23.40 46.60
N VAL A 91 -33.98 24.73 46.46
CA VAL A 91 -34.72 25.70 47.34
C VAL A 91 -33.95 26.23 48.59
N VAL A 92 -33.88 27.53 48.93
CA VAL A 92 -34.17 28.82 48.23
C VAL A 92 -33.37 29.96 48.88
N SER A 93 -33.13 31.05 48.14
CA SER A 93 -32.86 32.38 48.69
C SER A 93 -33.53 33.48 47.85
N THR A 94 -33.30 34.76 48.15
CA THR A 94 -34.08 35.91 47.65
C THR A 94 -33.18 37.09 47.20
N GLY A 95 -33.63 38.02 46.37
CA GLY A 95 -34.92 38.14 45.65
C GLY A 95 -35.10 39.55 45.05
N GLY A 96 -36.00 39.73 44.07
CA GLY A 96 -36.18 41.05 43.42
C GLY A 96 -37.34 41.17 42.41
N ALA A 97 -38.41 41.85 42.83
CA ALA A 97 -39.38 42.66 42.07
C ALA A 97 -39.97 42.20 40.70
N HIS A 98 -41.27 41.86 40.74
CA HIS A 98 -42.36 42.29 39.83
C HIS A 98 -42.44 41.89 38.32
N ALA A 99 -43.36 40.95 38.05
CA ALA A 99 -44.56 41.08 37.19
C ALA A 99 -44.45 41.25 35.64
N SER A 100 -45.44 40.87 34.82
CA SER A 100 -46.49 39.81 34.90
C SER A 100 -47.33 39.72 33.60
N SER A 101 -47.94 38.55 33.35
CA SER A 101 -49.08 38.33 32.42
C SER A 101 -48.80 38.35 30.90
N SER A 102 -49.85 38.22 30.08
CA SER A 102 -49.79 37.50 28.79
C SER A 102 -50.78 37.99 27.71
N SER A 103 -50.47 37.61 26.45
CA SER A 103 -51.39 37.37 25.32
C SER A 103 -52.00 38.54 24.52
N LYS A 104 -52.27 38.23 23.23
CA LYS A 104 -53.29 38.76 22.29
C LYS A 104 -53.02 40.02 21.42
N GLU A 105 -53.26 39.79 20.12
CA GLU A 105 -54.11 40.53 19.16
C GLU A 105 -53.68 41.92 18.61
N ASP A 106 -53.29 41.89 17.32
CA ASP A 106 -53.90 42.57 16.15
C ASP A 106 -53.88 44.10 15.91
N GLU A 107 -53.53 44.42 14.64
CA GLU A 107 -53.88 45.54 13.74
C GLU A 107 -53.72 47.05 14.12
N GLU A 108 -52.96 47.78 13.27
CA GLU A 108 -53.44 48.74 12.23
C GLU A 108 -52.70 50.10 12.10
N THR A 109 -52.41 50.48 10.84
CA THR A 109 -52.08 51.85 10.33
C THR A 109 -50.76 52.54 10.77
N THR A 110 -50.20 53.54 10.05
CA THR A 110 -50.55 54.18 8.74
C THR A 110 -49.28 54.57 7.94
N ALA A 111 -49.39 54.75 6.61
CA ALA A 111 -48.29 55.16 5.71
C ALA A 111 -48.24 56.68 5.43
N PRO A 112 -47.18 57.20 4.77
CA PRO A 112 -47.16 57.33 3.29
C PRO A 112 -45.75 57.01 2.67
N THR A 113 -45.39 57.18 1.38
CA THR A 113 -45.96 57.93 0.23
C THR A 113 -45.53 57.36 -1.16
N LYS A 114 -46.33 57.66 -2.19
CA LYS A 114 -46.06 57.96 -3.64
C LYS A 114 -44.60 58.08 -4.16
N ASP A 115 -44.28 57.86 -5.45
CA ASP A 115 -45.04 57.46 -6.67
C ASP A 115 -44.09 57.01 -7.83
N ALA A 116 -44.66 56.42 -8.91
CA ALA A 116 -44.20 56.43 -10.32
C ALA A 116 -43.20 55.38 -10.92
N THR A 117 -43.35 55.20 -12.24
CA THR A 117 -42.62 54.36 -13.25
C THR A 117 -42.82 55.03 -14.63
N PRO A 118 -42.26 54.56 -15.78
CA PRO A 118 -40.97 53.94 -16.10
C PRO A 118 -40.09 54.92 -16.94
N PRO A 119 -39.11 54.49 -17.78
CA PRO A 119 -39.44 54.31 -19.22
C PRO A 119 -38.65 53.22 -19.99
N THR A 120 -39.13 52.87 -21.18
CA THR A 120 -38.52 51.95 -22.16
C THR A 120 -37.76 52.66 -23.28
N VAL A 121 -36.67 52.06 -23.81
CA VAL A 121 -36.12 52.37 -25.16
C VAL A 121 -35.70 51.08 -25.90
N LYS A 122 -35.95 51.07 -27.22
CA LYS A 122 -35.56 50.10 -28.27
C LYS A 122 -35.24 50.95 -29.54
N PRO A 123 -34.72 50.41 -30.66
CA PRO A 123 -33.75 49.32 -30.86
C PRO A 123 -32.61 49.75 -31.84
N ALA A 124 -31.75 48.83 -32.29
CA ALA A 124 -30.95 48.96 -33.51
C ALA A 124 -30.68 47.57 -34.15
N ALA A 125 -30.35 47.51 -35.45
CA ALA A 125 -30.15 46.28 -36.22
C ALA A 125 -29.24 46.52 -37.46
N GLU A 126 -29.11 45.50 -38.33
CA GLU A 126 -28.39 45.46 -39.63
C GLU A 126 -26.84 45.25 -39.59
N SER A 127 -26.22 44.50 -40.53
CA SER A 127 -26.74 43.54 -41.54
C SER A 127 -25.65 42.63 -42.16
N GLY A 128 -26.06 41.56 -42.88
CA GLY A 128 -25.23 40.67 -43.71
C GLY A 128 -25.51 39.18 -43.43
N LYS A 129 -26.39 38.44 -44.12
CA LYS A 129 -26.33 37.93 -45.53
C LYS A 129 -25.04 37.13 -45.80
N SER A 130 -25.07 35.89 -46.32
CA SER A 130 -25.96 35.37 -47.39
C SER A 130 -26.74 34.08 -47.02
N ALA A 131 -27.50 33.52 -47.98
CA ALA A 131 -28.37 32.34 -47.83
C ALA A 131 -28.45 31.48 -49.12
N HIS A 132 -28.87 30.22 -48.96
CA HIS A 132 -29.70 29.37 -49.85
C HIS A 132 -30.06 28.11 -48.99
N GLU A 133 -31.32 27.68 -48.83
CA GLU A 133 -32.23 26.98 -49.78
C GLU A 133 -31.81 25.51 -50.05
N ALA A 134 -32.69 24.50 -50.01
CA ALA A 134 -34.16 24.51 -49.80
C ALA A 134 -34.77 23.13 -49.41
N THR A 135 -36.05 23.15 -48.98
CA THR A 135 -37.14 22.14 -49.16
C THR A 135 -36.94 20.68 -48.67
N GLU A 136 -37.66 20.20 -47.64
CA GLU A 136 -38.99 19.51 -47.65
C GLU A 136 -38.81 17.99 -47.38
N GLU A 137 -39.77 17.20 -46.86
CA GLU A 137 -41.22 17.41 -46.61
C GLU A 137 -41.71 16.75 -45.28
N ALA A 138 -43.02 16.82 -45.00
CA ALA A 138 -43.69 16.38 -43.75
C ALA A 138 -43.96 14.85 -43.65
N GLY A 139 -44.37 14.25 -42.52
CA GLY A 139 -44.56 14.74 -41.13
C GLY A 139 -45.69 14.01 -40.35
N THR A 140 -46.15 14.60 -39.23
CA THR A 140 -47.46 14.37 -38.54
C THR A 140 -47.68 13.18 -37.56
N LYS A 141 -47.60 13.47 -36.24
CA LYS A 141 -48.50 13.09 -35.11
C LYS A 141 -49.16 11.68 -35.00
N ALA A 142 -48.75 10.90 -33.99
CA ALA A 142 -49.46 10.51 -32.73
C ALA A 142 -51.02 10.33 -32.68
N PRO A 143 -51.63 9.60 -31.68
CA PRO A 143 -51.17 8.45 -30.85
C PRO A 143 -52.30 7.39 -30.48
N LEU A 144 -52.04 6.51 -29.48
CA LEU A 144 -52.98 5.79 -28.56
C LEU A 144 -53.77 4.50 -28.97
N SER A 145 -53.31 3.33 -28.48
CA SER A 145 -54.05 2.12 -27.98
C SER A 145 -53.02 1.07 -27.47
N LYS A 146 -53.20 0.13 -26.53
CA LYS A 146 -54.18 -0.24 -25.46
C LYS A 146 -55.40 -1.16 -25.74
N VAL A 147 -55.57 -2.18 -24.87
CA VAL A 147 -56.70 -3.16 -24.72
C VAL A 147 -56.77 -4.22 -25.85
N ASP A 148 -56.98 -5.54 -25.65
CA ASP A 148 -57.31 -6.37 -24.47
C ASP A 148 -56.61 -7.76 -24.47
N ALA A 149 -56.81 -8.57 -23.42
CA ALA A 149 -56.34 -9.97 -23.33
C ALA A 149 -57.42 -11.00 -23.71
N VAL A 150 -57.01 -12.19 -24.22
CA VAL A 150 -57.89 -13.36 -24.38
C VAL A 150 -57.15 -14.66 -23.99
N GLU A 151 -57.68 -15.34 -22.98
CA GLU A 151 -57.35 -16.71 -22.58
C GLU A 151 -58.39 -17.68 -23.18
N VAL A 152 -58.02 -18.94 -23.53
CA VAL A 152 -58.90 -20.12 -23.35
C VAL A 152 -58.18 -21.48 -23.58
N LYS A 153 -58.13 -22.26 -22.49
CA LYS A 153 -58.19 -23.73 -22.32
C LYS A 153 -57.15 -24.72 -22.91
N VAL A 154 -56.79 -25.61 -21.98
CA VAL A 154 -56.17 -26.93 -22.10
C VAL A 154 -57.21 -28.01 -22.49
N ASP A 155 -56.77 -29.09 -23.12
CA ASP A 155 -57.32 -30.46 -22.94
C ASP A 155 -56.20 -31.52 -23.11
N ALA A 156 -56.34 -32.75 -22.60
CA ALA A 156 -55.17 -33.56 -22.21
C ALA A 156 -55.18 -35.08 -22.52
N HIS A 157 -54.00 -35.59 -22.96
CA HIS A 157 -53.43 -36.93 -22.64
C HIS A 157 -54.16 -38.20 -23.20
N PRO A 158 -53.69 -39.47 -23.00
CA PRO A 158 -52.43 -40.00 -22.42
C PRO A 158 -51.69 -41.18 -23.17
N GLN A 159 -50.34 -41.28 -23.04
CA GLN A 159 -49.53 -42.52 -22.73
C GLN A 159 -49.50 -43.75 -23.72
N PRO A 160 -48.75 -44.88 -23.48
CA PRO A 160 -47.56 -45.17 -22.63
C PRO A 160 -46.41 -46.02 -23.30
N VAL A 161 -45.43 -46.50 -22.48
CA VAL A 161 -44.52 -47.71 -22.65
C VAL A 161 -43.19 -47.48 -23.41
N ALA A 162 -41.97 -47.94 -23.02
CA ALA A 162 -41.45 -48.82 -21.94
C ALA A 162 -40.00 -48.46 -21.46
N LYS A 163 -39.45 -49.20 -20.47
CA LYS A 163 -38.06 -49.15 -19.94
C LYS A 163 -37.25 -50.43 -20.23
N SER A 164 -35.91 -50.31 -20.43
CA SER A 164 -34.79 -51.18 -19.96
C SER A 164 -33.48 -50.60 -20.55
N ALA A 165 -32.32 -50.39 -19.90
CA ALA A 165 -31.58 -51.04 -18.81
C ALA A 165 -30.79 -52.32 -19.21
N SER A 166 -29.47 -52.17 -19.47
CA SER A 166 -28.38 -53.15 -19.17
C SER A 166 -27.00 -52.74 -19.75
N GLU A 167 -25.96 -52.68 -18.90
CA GLU A 167 -24.53 -52.95 -19.23
C GLU A 167 -24.27 -54.50 -19.21
N PRO A 168 -23.07 -55.09 -19.52
CA PRO A 168 -21.71 -54.52 -19.47
C PRO A 168 -20.67 -55.03 -20.52
N GLU A 169 -19.38 -54.75 -20.23
CA GLU A 169 -18.14 -55.50 -20.54
C GLU A 169 -17.46 -55.47 -21.93
N THR A 170 -16.30 -54.80 -21.96
CA THR A 170 -14.97 -55.23 -22.50
C THR A 170 -14.85 -56.11 -23.76
N ALA A 171 -14.03 -55.67 -24.72
CA ALA A 171 -12.78 -56.38 -25.06
C ALA A 171 -11.81 -55.60 -25.97
N VAL A 172 -10.53 -55.66 -25.60
CA VAL A 172 -9.31 -55.24 -26.30
C VAL A 172 -9.11 -55.96 -27.64
N SER A 173 -8.68 -55.28 -28.71
CA SER A 173 -7.42 -55.64 -29.43
C SER A 173 -6.97 -54.63 -30.49
N SER A 174 -5.66 -54.63 -30.73
CA SER A 174 -4.91 -53.84 -31.72
C SER A 174 -5.06 -54.34 -33.16
N PHE A 175 -4.73 -53.48 -34.13
CA PHE A 175 -3.57 -53.72 -35.02
C PHE A 175 -3.11 -52.39 -35.68
N ALA A 176 -2.03 -52.40 -36.45
CA ALA A 176 -1.15 -51.23 -36.59
C ALA A 176 -0.61 -50.95 -38.00
N VAL A 177 -0.29 -49.66 -38.22
CA VAL A 177 0.89 -49.14 -38.94
C VAL A 177 0.89 -49.02 -40.50
N GLN A 178 1.36 -47.82 -40.93
CA GLN A 178 2.01 -47.42 -42.20
C GLN A 178 1.22 -47.10 -43.50
N THR A 179 1.14 -45.78 -43.78
CA THR A 179 1.65 -45.05 -44.99
C THR A 179 1.41 -45.62 -46.41
N MET A 180 1.01 -44.83 -47.41
CA MET A 180 1.75 -43.68 -47.96
C MET A 180 0.91 -42.66 -48.77
N SER A 181 1.55 -41.53 -49.11
CA SER A 181 1.15 -40.45 -50.04
C SER A 181 0.49 -40.90 -51.36
N SER A 182 -0.35 -40.11 -52.04
CA SER A 182 0.09 -38.82 -52.61
C SER A 182 -1.01 -37.96 -53.27
N THR A 183 -0.82 -36.63 -53.15
CA THR A 183 -1.22 -35.55 -54.07
C THR A 183 -2.58 -35.57 -54.80
N ALA A 184 -3.44 -34.63 -54.39
CA ALA A 184 -4.20 -33.80 -55.32
C ALA A 184 -4.17 -32.34 -54.82
N GLN A 185 -3.77 -31.38 -55.65
CA GLN A 185 -3.80 -29.95 -55.32
C GLN A 185 -5.06 -29.31 -55.89
N MET A 186 -5.77 -28.54 -55.07
CA MET A 186 -6.46 -27.33 -55.53
C MET A 186 -6.17 -26.18 -54.57
N ARG A 187 -5.95 -24.99 -55.14
CA ARG A 187 -5.76 -23.74 -54.39
C ARG A 187 -7.06 -22.95 -54.41
N THR A 188 -7.59 -22.64 -53.23
CA THR A 188 -8.42 -21.44 -53.00
C THR A 188 -7.80 -20.72 -51.81
N ALA A 189 -7.32 -19.50 -52.04
CA ALA A 189 -6.67 -18.72 -50.98
C ALA A 189 -7.71 -17.86 -50.26
N SER A 190 -8.03 -18.24 -49.03
CA SER A 190 -8.69 -17.40 -48.04
C SER A 190 -7.68 -17.11 -46.94
N VAL A 191 -7.15 -15.88 -46.92
CA VAL A 191 -6.20 -15.44 -45.90
C VAL A 191 -6.97 -14.98 -44.67
N THR A 192 -7.36 -15.95 -43.84
CA THR A 192 -7.65 -15.66 -42.42
C THR A 192 -6.30 -15.46 -41.73
N THR A 193 -5.98 -14.21 -41.41
CA THR A 193 -4.92 -13.87 -40.45
C THR A 193 -5.41 -14.29 -39.06
N ALA A 194 -5.17 -15.54 -38.70
CA ALA A 194 -5.27 -15.98 -37.32
C ALA A 194 -4.27 -15.15 -36.50
N VAL A 195 -4.76 -14.32 -35.59
CA VAL A 195 -3.93 -13.64 -34.61
C VAL A 195 -3.46 -14.71 -33.64
N THR A 196 -2.18 -15.09 -33.74
CA THR A 196 -1.55 -15.93 -32.71
C THR A 196 -1.60 -15.14 -31.39
N PRO A 197 -2.07 -15.73 -30.28
CA PRO A 197 -1.94 -15.06 -28.98
C PRO A 197 -0.46 -14.77 -28.69
N PRO A 198 -0.13 -13.66 -27.99
CA PRO A 198 1.25 -13.27 -27.74
C PRO A 198 1.98 -14.39 -26.99
N ALA A 199 3.03 -14.90 -27.61
CA ALA A 199 3.81 -15.99 -27.04
C ALA A 199 4.72 -15.45 -25.93
N VAL A 200 4.29 -15.61 -24.67
CA VAL A 200 5.13 -15.41 -23.49
C VAL A 200 6.45 -16.17 -23.72
N PRO A 201 7.62 -15.51 -23.69
CA PRO A 201 8.88 -16.18 -23.98
C PRO A 201 9.10 -17.34 -23.01
N SER A 202 9.20 -18.56 -23.53
CA SER A 202 9.52 -19.73 -22.69
C SER A 202 10.90 -19.51 -22.08
N LEU A 203 10.94 -19.14 -20.79
CA LEU A 203 12.18 -18.86 -20.10
C LEU A 203 13.12 -20.06 -20.19
N ARG A 204 14.40 -19.76 -20.36
CA ARG A 204 15.43 -20.78 -20.63
C ARG A 204 15.43 -21.80 -19.49
N PRO A 205 15.66 -23.10 -19.77
CA PRO A 205 15.87 -24.06 -18.69
C PRO A 205 16.98 -23.55 -17.76
N TRP A 206 16.74 -23.68 -16.46
CA TRP A 206 17.59 -23.15 -15.38
C TRP A 206 19.08 -23.27 -15.72
N PRO A 207 19.87 -22.17 -15.65
CA PRO A 207 21.32 -22.28 -15.70
C PRO A 207 21.78 -23.11 -14.49
N THR A 208 22.24 -24.33 -14.74
CA THR A 208 22.68 -25.26 -13.70
C THR A 208 23.87 -24.66 -12.94
N ALA A 209 23.63 -24.22 -11.70
CA ALA A 209 24.60 -23.76 -10.71
C ALA A 209 25.66 -22.76 -11.25
N PHE A 210 25.47 -21.47 -10.96
CA PHE A 210 26.53 -20.47 -11.09
C PHE A 210 27.75 -20.89 -10.23
N ASP A 211 28.90 -21.15 -10.85
CA ASP A 211 30.10 -21.58 -10.14
C ASP A 211 30.72 -20.42 -9.33
N PRO A 212 30.78 -20.51 -7.99
CA PRO A 212 31.41 -19.47 -7.17
C PRO A 212 32.92 -19.33 -7.44
N GLY A 213 33.57 -20.40 -7.92
CA GLY A 213 35.00 -20.41 -8.25
C GLY A 213 35.37 -19.47 -9.39
N THR A 214 34.48 -19.27 -10.37
CA THR A 214 34.72 -18.39 -11.52
C THR A 214 34.73 -16.92 -11.09
N LEU A 215 33.85 -16.53 -10.17
CA LEU A 215 33.82 -15.16 -9.62
C LEU A 215 35.09 -14.87 -8.78
N VAL A 216 35.48 -15.79 -7.91
CA VAL A 216 36.67 -15.65 -7.05
C VAL A 216 37.96 -15.56 -7.87
N THR A 217 38.09 -16.34 -8.94
CA THR A 217 39.27 -16.28 -9.83
C THR A 217 39.31 -15.01 -10.69
N TYR A 218 38.15 -14.52 -11.16
CA TYR A 218 38.06 -13.24 -11.88
C TYR A 218 38.45 -12.05 -10.98
N VAL A 219 37.86 -11.96 -9.78
CA VAL A 219 38.15 -10.89 -8.79
C VAL A 219 39.61 -10.95 -8.34
N GLY A 220 40.15 -12.16 -8.05
CA GLY A 220 41.56 -12.33 -7.68
C GLY A 220 42.53 -11.89 -8.79
N GLY A 221 42.19 -12.16 -10.06
CA GLY A 221 42.95 -11.66 -11.21
C GLY A 221 42.90 -10.14 -11.36
N LEU A 222 41.74 -9.53 -11.14
CA LEU A 222 41.54 -8.08 -11.21
C LEU A 222 42.30 -7.33 -10.10
N VAL A 223 42.19 -7.78 -8.85
CA VAL A 223 42.91 -7.19 -7.71
C VAL A 223 44.43 -7.29 -7.91
N SER A 224 44.92 -8.44 -8.38
CA SER A 224 46.35 -8.62 -8.66
C SER A 224 46.88 -7.68 -9.74
N SER A 225 46.12 -7.47 -10.83
CA SER A 225 46.54 -6.58 -11.92
C SER A 225 46.50 -5.11 -11.53
N VAL A 226 45.46 -4.66 -10.81
CA VAL A 226 45.33 -3.28 -10.31
C VAL A 226 46.42 -2.98 -9.27
N VAL A 227 46.64 -3.85 -8.28
CA VAL A 227 47.69 -3.65 -7.26
C VAL A 227 49.08 -3.59 -7.90
N SER A 228 49.36 -4.43 -8.91
CA SER A 228 50.62 -4.38 -9.65
C SER A 228 50.78 -3.09 -10.47
N ALA A 229 49.72 -2.65 -11.16
CA ALA A 229 49.73 -1.41 -11.95
C ALA A 229 49.89 -0.15 -11.09
N VAL A 230 49.24 -0.09 -9.92
CA VAL A 230 49.25 1.08 -9.02
C VAL A 230 50.53 1.16 -8.17
N LEU A 231 51.11 0.02 -7.74
CA LEU A 231 52.30 0.04 -6.86
C LEU A 231 53.63 0.00 -7.61
N SER A 232 53.69 -0.50 -8.84
CA SER A 232 54.95 -0.55 -9.61
C SER A 232 55.65 0.80 -9.85
N PRO A 233 54.96 1.95 -10.00
CA PRO A 233 55.62 3.27 -10.06
C PRO A 233 56.33 3.68 -8.76
N PHE A 234 55.86 3.20 -7.61
CA PHE A 234 56.39 3.54 -6.28
C PHE A 234 57.48 2.57 -5.79
N ALA A 235 57.57 1.38 -6.41
CA ALA A 235 58.65 0.42 -6.16
C ALA A 235 59.98 0.80 -6.84
N ALA A 236 59.93 1.67 -7.86
CA ALA A 236 61.13 2.29 -8.44
C ALA A 236 61.55 3.50 -7.58
N GLY A 237 62.79 3.48 -7.06
CA GLY A 237 63.26 4.47 -6.10
C GLY A 237 63.23 5.92 -6.62
N LEU A 238 62.96 6.86 -5.71
CA LEU A 238 62.77 8.29 -5.98
C LEU A 238 63.78 8.88 -6.98
N PRO A 239 63.32 9.50 -8.08
CA PRO A 239 64.21 10.24 -8.98
C PRO A 239 64.78 11.48 -8.27
N SER A 240 66.04 11.81 -8.56
CA SER A 240 66.67 13.05 -8.08
C SER A 240 65.93 14.27 -8.65
N GLY A 241 65.40 15.12 -7.77
CA GLY A 241 64.47 16.18 -8.16
C GLY A 241 65.04 17.20 -9.16
N PRO A 242 64.25 17.59 -10.18
CA PRO A 242 64.60 18.72 -11.04
C PRO A 242 64.42 20.04 -10.29
N ALA A 243 65.23 21.04 -10.62
CA ALA A 243 64.91 22.43 -10.30
C ALA A 243 63.83 22.93 -11.27
N ASP A 244 62.70 23.40 -10.73
CA ASP A 244 61.51 24.03 -11.36
C ASP A 244 61.24 23.75 -12.85
N PRO A 245 60.04 23.24 -13.16
CA PRO A 245 58.96 24.20 -13.41
C PRO A 245 57.73 24.03 -12.50
N PRO A 246 56.78 24.98 -12.53
CA PRO A 246 55.49 24.88 -11.80
C PRO A 246 54.70 23.60 -12.09
N THR A 247 54.96 22.92 -13.21
CA THR A 247 54.28 21.69 -13.62
C THR A 247 54.37 20.56 -12.60
N LEU A 248 55.48 20.45 -11.85
CA LEU A 248 55.58 19.45 -10.77
C LEU A 248 54.73 19.83 -9.57
N TRP A 249 54.61 21.12 -9.25
CA TRP A 249 53.75 21.60 -8.17
C TRP A 249 52.26 21.57 -8.54
N THR A 250 51.89 21.84 -9.79
CA THR A 250 50.51 21.61 -10.25
C THR A 250 50.18 20.13 -10.33
N LEU A 251 51.13 19.27 -10.70
CA LEU A 251 50.94 17.81 -10.66
C LEU A 251 50.81 17.30 -9.22
N LEU A 252 51.60 17.80 -8.27
CA LEU A 252 51.48 17.44 -6.86
C LEU A 252 50.23 18.05 -6.19
N ALA A 253 49.78 19.23 -6.63
CA ALA A 253 48.50 19.80 -6.19
C ALA A 253 47.30 19.02 -6.76
N TRP A 254 47.37 18.60 -8.03
CA TRP A 254 46.39 17.70 -8.65
C TRP A 254 46.38 16.34 -7.92
N VAL A 255 47.51 15.64 -7.82
CA VAL A 255 47.63 14.39 -7.04
C VAL A 255 47.15 14.56 -5.60
N ARG A 256 47.36 15.72 -4.97
CA ARG A 256 46.82 15.99 -3.63
C ARG A 256 45.29 16.15 -3.64
N ARG A 257 44.70 16.91 -4.55
CA ARG A 257 43.26 17.10 -4.65
C ARG A 257 42.57 15.78 -5.00
N GLU A 258 42.99 15.10 -6.07
CA GLU A 258 42.32 13.87 -6.51
C GLU A 258 42.56 12.67 -5.55
N LEU A 259 43.65 12.62 -4.76
CA LEU A 259 43.94 11.47 -3.85
C LEU A 259 43.84 11.76 -2.34
N PHE A 260 43.56 13.00 -1.96
CA PHE A 260 43.34 13.42 -0.57
C PHE A 260 42.23 14.48 -0.49
N ASN A 261 41.21 14.34 -1.34
CA ASN A 261 40.02 15.17 -1.28
C ASN A 261 39.37 15.10 0.11
N GLY A 262 38.89 16.21 0.62
CA GLY A 262 38.02 16.24 1.79
C GLY A 262 36.59 15.85 1.43
N SER A 263 35.78 15.50 2.43
CA SER A 263 34.32 15.44 2.26
C SER A 263 33.72 16.84 2.40
N PRO A 264 32.66 17.19 1.66
CA PRO A 264 31.90 18.39 1.90
C PRO A 264 31.39 18.46 3.35
N SER A 265 31.40 19.67 3.91
CA SER A 265 31.03 19.91 5.31
C SER A 265 29.87 20.90 5.41
N ILE A 266 28.91 20.64 6.29
CA ILE A 266 27.70 21.47 6.46
C ILE A 266 27.78 22.21 7.80
N THR A 267 27.65 23.53 7.77
CA THR A 267 27.55 24.38 8.98
C THR A 267 26.21 25.12 8.98
N PRO A 268 25.31 24.90 9.96
CA PRO A 268 23.94 25.41 9.90
C PRO A 268 23.89 26.94 9.93
N VAL A 269 23.15 27.52 8.98
CA VAL A 269 22.95 28.98 8.83
C VAL A 269 21.58 29.41 9.36
N VAL A 270 21.45 30.69 9.70
CA VAL A 270 20.25 31.29 10.29
C VAL A 270 19.11 31.36 9.26
N ASN A 271 17.93 30.86 9.66
CA ASN A 271 16.70 30.97 8.89
C ASN A 271 16.04 32.35 9.02
N SER A 272 15.41 32.81 7.94
CA SER A 272 14.43 33.89 7.96
C SER A 272 13.04 33.36 7.59
N GLN A 273 11.97 34.05 7.99
CA GLN A 273 10.59 33.62 7.71
C GLN A 273 9.75 34.76 7.18
N THR A 274 8.80 34.46 6.30
CA THR A 274 7.78 35.40 5.83
C THR A 274 6.50 34.62 5.53
N ASN A 275 5.44 34.89 6.27
CA ASN A 275 4.13 34.22 6.13
C ASN A 275 4.23 32.67 6.13
N GLY A 276 4.98 32.09 7.07
CA GLY A 276 5.14 30.64 7.22
C GLY A 276 6.18 29.99 6.28
N LEU A 277 6.53 30.62 5.16
CA LEU A 277 7.66 30.20 4.33
C LEU A 277 8.96 30.41 5.12
N VAL A 278 9.81 29.38 5.15
CA VAL A 278 11.12 29.40 5.83
C VAL A 278 12.21 29.38 4.78
N THR A 279 13.07 30.40 4.78
CA THR A 279 14.21 30.49 3.86
C THR A 279 15.53 30.49 4.62
N GLY A 280 16.54 29.86 4.03
CA GLY A 280 17.89 29.78 4.59
C GLY A 280 18.91 29.37 3.55
N ASN A 281 20.09 28.98 4.01
CA ASN A 281 21.12 28.35 3.18
C ASN A 281 21.64 27.12 3.93
N ILE A 282 21.97 26.04 3.21
CA ILE A 282 22.50 24.80 3.80
C ILE A 282 23.83 25.07 4.53
N GLY A 283 24.62 26.05 4.09
CA GLY A 283 25.92 26.38 4.68
C GLY A 283 26.97 25.31 4.40
N ALA A 284 26.87 24.65 3.25
CA ALA A 284 27.84 23.67 2.81
C ALA A 284 29.12 24.34 2.29
N VAL A 285 30.27 23.78 2.67
CA VAL A 285 31.60 24.21 2.25
C VAL A 285 32.43 22.98 1.93
N ASP A 286 32.96 22.97 0.71
CA ASP A 286 33.99 22.02 0.28
C ASP A 286 35.39 22.49 0.73
N PRO A 287 36.28 21.64 1.25
CA PRO A 287 37.61 22.06 1.71
C PRO A 287 38.60 22.37 0.58
N GLU A 288 38.43 21.75 -0.60
CA GLU A 288 39.27 21.92 -1.78
C GLU A 288 38.74 23.04 -2.71
N GLY A 289 37.46 23.37 -2.60
CA GLY A 289 36.75 24.41 -3.35
C GLY A 289 36.02 23.91 -4.60
N ASP A 290 35.78 22.60 -4.72
CA ASP A 290 35.14 22.00 -5.89
C ASP A 290 33.59 22.18 -5.88
N PRO A 291 32.90 22.09 -7.04
CA PRO A 291 31.48 22.44 -7.16
C PRO A 291 30.54 21.45 -6.47
N LEU A 292 29.66 21.97 -5.61
CA LEU A 292 28.70 21.17 -4.85
C LEU A 292 27.34 21.02 -5.54
N THR A 293 26.78 19.83 -5.40
CA THR A 293 25.40 19.48 -5.76
C THR A 293 24.56 19.26 -4.51
N TYR A 294 23.25 19.51 -4.59
CA TYR A 294 22.29 19.42 -3.48
C TYR A 294 21.10 18.57 -3.90
N THR A 295 20.83 17.49 -3.16
CA THR A 295 19.71 16.57 -3.44
C THR A 295 18.86 16.40 -2.18
N VAL A 296 17.57 16.73 -2.27
CA VAL A 296 16.59 16.45 -1.20
C VAL A 296 16.21 14.97 -1.27
N ILE A 297 16.22 14.28 -0.14
CA ILE A 297 15.90 12.85 -0.05
C ILE A 297 14.45 12.67 0.35
N GLY A 298 13.63 12.25 -0.61
CA GLY A 298 12.18 12.14 -0.43
C GLY A 298 11.55 13.51 -0.20
N THR A 299 10.85 13.64 0.92
CA THR A 299 9.99 14.78 1.26
C THR A 299 10.17 15.13 2.74
N PRO A 300 9.90 16.40 3.15
CA PRO A 300 9.83 16.77 4.56
C PRO A 300 8.85 15.87 5.36
N HIS A 301 9.22 15.50 6.57
CA HIS A 301 8.52 14.51 7.40
C HIS A 301 7.02 14.81 7.55
N ASN A 302 6.67 16.05 7.86
CA ASN A 302 5.29 16.50 8.08
C ASN A 302 4.61 16.99 6.78
N GLY A 303 5.09 16.55 5.62
CA GLY A 303 4.46 16.74 4.32
C GLY A 303 4.53 18.15 3.74
N GLY A 304 5.44 19.01 4.22
CA GLY A 304 5.79 20.25 3.54
C GLY A 304 6.48 20.00 2.18
N THR A 305 6.91 21.08 1.51
CA THR A 305 7.81 21.00 0.34
C THR A 305 9.09 21.80 0.59
N VAL A 306 10.17 21.45 -0.10
CA VAL A 306 11.44 22.20 -0.05
C VAL A 306 12.11 22.22 -1.42
N GLU A 307 12.51 23.42 -1.85
CA GLU A 307 13.35 23.65 -3.02
C GLU A 307 14.74 24.11 -2.57
N ILE A 308 15.80 23.68 -3.27
CA ILE A 308 17.19 24.10 -3.02
C ILE A 308 17.84 24.53 -4.34
N ASP A 309 18.51 25.68 -4.35
CA ASP A 309 19.23 26.21 -5.52
C ASP A 309 20.69 25.74 -5.60
N GLN A 310 21.36 26.05 -6.72
CA GLN A 310 22.77 25.69 -6.96
C GLN A 310 23.77 26.36 -6.00
N ALA A 311 23.36 27.36 -5.24
CA ALA A 311 24.17 28.01 -4.20
C ALA A 311 23.81 27.50 -2.78
N GLY A 312 22.98 26.46 -2.67
CA GLY A 312 22.52 25.89 -1.41
C GLY A 312 21.50 26.75 -0.67
N ASN A 313 20.91 27.77 -1.30
CA ASN A 313 19.78 28.49 -0.69
C ASN A 313 18.54 27.60 -0.77
N PHE A 314 17.79 27.50 0.33
CA PHE A 314 16.57 26.70 0.36
C PHE A 314 15.34 27.56 0.67
N THR A 315 14.21 27.16 0.10
CA THR A 315 12.87 27.62 0.47
C THR A 315 12.05 26.43 0.89
N TYR A 316 11.66 26.37 2.17
CA TYR A 316 10.74 25.39 2.71
C TYR A 316 9.34 26.01 2.84
N ARG A 317 8.32 25.25 2.43
CA ARG A 317 6.91 25.55 2.57
C ARG A 317 6.25 24.51 3.48
N PRO A 318 5.67 24.90 4.63
CA PRO A 318 4.86 23.99 5.44
C PRO A 318 3.55 23.61 4.74
N THR A 319 2.94 22.52 5.20
CA THR A 319 1.52 22.27 4.96
C THR A 319 0.68 23.41 5.54
N ASN A 320 -0.49 23.70 4.97
CA ASN A 320 -1.48 24.62 5.55
C ASN A 320 -1.74 24.34 7.04
N ALA A 321 -1.84 23.06 7.42
CA ALA A 321 -2.03 22.66 8.81
C ALA A 321 -0.90 23.15 9.73
N MET A 322 0.37 22.91 9.36
CA MET A 322 1.51 23.40 10.13
C MET A 322 1.66 24.92 10.02
N ALA A 323 1.32 25.54 8.90
CA ALA A 323 1.29 27.00 8.77
C ALA A 323 0.30 27.61 9.77
N ALA A 324 -0.85 26.98 10.01
CA ALA A 324 -1.90 27.50 10.88
C ALA A 324 -1.56 27.44 12.39
N VAL A 325 -0.89 26.38 12.86
CA VAL A 325 -0.55 26.20 14.30
C VAL A 325 0.94 26.40 14.65
N GLY A 326 1.82 26.46 13.65
CA GLY A 326 3.27 26.47 13.83
C GLY A 326 3.82 25.10 14.25
N GLY A 327 5.14 24.97 14.30
CA GLY A 327 5.76 23.70 14.71
C GLY A 327 7.21 23.56 14.26
N THR A 328 7.65 22.32 14.08
CA THR A 328 8.90 21.95 13.44
C THR A 328 8.66 20.89 12.37
N ASP A 329 9.48 20.92 11.33
CA ASP A 329 9.57 19.87 10.31
C ASP A 329 11.05 19.55 10.04
N GLN A 330 11.31 18.43 9.38
CA GLN A 330 12.64 17.98 9.04
C GLN A 330 12.69 17.44 7.62
N PHE A 331 13.71 17.84 6.85
CA PHE A 331 14.04 17.25 5.55
C PHE A 331 15.51 16.86 5.51
N THR A 332 15.86 15.83 4.74
CA THR A 332 17.26 15.39 4.58
C THR A 332 17.81 15.90 3.25
N VAL A 333 18.98 16.55 3.30
CA VAL A 333 19.75 16.93 2.11
C VAL A 333 21.02 16.09 2.02
N VAL A 334 21.32 15.58 0.83
CA VAL A 334 22.66 15.12 0.44
C VAL A 334 23.38 16.24 -0.26
N VAL A 335 24.63 16.48 0.13
CA VAL A 335 25.55 17.40 -0.53
C VAL A 335 26.73 16.60 -1.05
N SER A 336 27.06 16.72 -2.35
CA SER A 336 28.12 15.93 -3.00
C SER A 336 28.97 16.76 -3.96
N ASP A 337 30.26 16.44 -4.03
CA ASP A 337 31.29 17.01 -4.90
C ASP A 337 31.60 16.13 -6.13
N GLU A 338 31.00 14.93 -6.25
CA GLU A 338 31.38 13.86 -7.20
C GLU A 338 31.43 14.31 -8.68
N SER A 339 30.74 15.40 -9.02
CA SER A 339 30.77 16.04 -10.34
C SER A 339 32.15 16.59 -10.78
N ALA A 340 33.13 16.68 -9.89
CA ALA A 340 34.37 17.44 -10.11
C ALA A 340 35.57 16.67 -10.71
N GLY A 341 35.60 15.33 -10.68
CA GLY A 341 36.78 14.58 -11.12
C GLY A 341 36.85 13.10 -10.72
N LEU A 342 38.05 12.51 -10.74
CA LEU A 342 38.30 11.15 -10.25
C LEU A 342 38.84 11.21 -8.81
N HIS A 343 37.96 11.61 -7.88
CA HIS A 343 38.33 11.80 -6.49
C HIS A 343 38.47 10.47 -5.73
N VAL A 344 39.45 10.41 -4.84
CA VAL A 344 39.80 9.26 -4.02
C VAL A 344 40.10 9.79 -2.62
N HIS A 345 39.18 9.57 -1.69
CA HIS A 345 39.26 10.10 -0.33
C HIS A 345 40.26 9.29 0.52
N GLY A 346 41.55 9.61 0.33
CA GLY A 346 42.66 9.01 1.05
C GLY A 346 42.93 7.52 0.75
N PRO A 347 43.75 6.85 1.57
CA PRO A 347 44.22 5.48 1.28
C PRO A 347 43.13 4.40 1.39
N LEU A 348 42.02 4.68 2.07
CA LEU A 348 40.84 3.80 2.10
C LEU A 348 39.88 4.10 0.93
N GLY A 349 39.86 5.34 0.39
CA GLY A 349 39.12 5.69 -0.81
C GLY A 349 39.47 4.80 -2.01
N LEU A 350 40.72 4.32 -2.11
CA LEU A 350 41.13 3.35 -3.15
C LEU A 350 40.31 2.04 -3.13
N LEU A 351 39.70 1.69 -2.00
CA LEU A 351 38.83 0.50 -1.90
C LEU A 351 37.50 0.69 -2.64
N LYS A 352 37.05 1.93 -2.94
CA LYS A 352 35.80 2.14 -3.70
C LYS A 352 35.87 1.61 -5.14
N PHE A 353 37.08 1.37 -5.66
CA PHE A 353 37.31 0.67 -6.93
C PHE A 353 37.38 -0.86 -6.82
N VAL A 354 37.12 -1.43 -5.63
CA VAL A 354 37.03 -2.88 -5.38
C VAL A 354 35.54 -3.26 -5.23
N PRO A 355 34.94 -3.97 -6.22
CA PRO A 355 33.52 -4.32 -6.19
C PRO A 355 33.11 -5.04 -4.90
N ILE A 356 31.92 -4.71 -4.38
CA ILE A 356 31.30 -5.21 -3.14
C ILE A 356 32.05 -4.80 -1.86
N LEU A 357 33.38 -4.98 -1.80
CA LEU A 357 34.17 -4.74 -0.59
C LEU A 357 34.37 -3.25 -0.29
N GLY A 358 34.43 -2.40 -1.32
CA GLY A 358 34.59 -0.94 -1.16
C GLY A 358 33.44 -0.31 -0.39
N ASN A 359 32.21 -0.49 -0.87
CA ASN A 359 31.00 0.11 -0.29
C ASN A 359 30.72 -0.41 1.14
N PHE A 360 31.23 -1.59 1.52
CA PHE A 360 31.12 -2.10 2.88
C PHE A 360 32.15 -1.48 3.85
N LEU A 361 33.32 -1.06 3.34
CA LEU A 361 34.42 -0.51 4.14
C LEU A 361 34.48 1.03 4.16
N ASN A 362 33.86 1.68 3.16
CA ASN A 362 33.71 3.13 3.08
C ASN A 362 32.42 3.51 2.30
N PRO A 363 31.21 3.24 2.86
CA PRO A 363 29.94 3.54 2.20
C PRO A 363 29.81 5.04 1.90
N GLY A 364 29.52 5.36 0.64
CA GLY A 364 29.43 6.75 0.15
C GLY A 364 30.76 7.41 -0.23
N GLY A 365 31.87 6.66 -0.23
CA GLY A 365 33.13 7.05 -0.88
C GLY A 365 33.95 8.17 -0.22
N GLY A 366 33.29 9.06 0.52
CA GLY A 366 33.80 10.35 1.00
C GLY A 366 33.27 11.53 0.17
N ASP A 367 32.75 11.26 -1.02
CA ASP A 367 32.31 12.21 -2.06
C ASP A 367 30.92 12.84 -1.76
N ALA A 368 30.33 12.53 -0.60
CA ALA A 368 29.02 13.04 -0.20
C ALA A 368 28.83 13.05 1.32
N VAL A 369 28.01 13.98 1.81
CA VAL A 369 27.49 14.02 3.18
C VAL A 369 25.98 14.19 3.17
N ALA A 370 25.27 13.48 4.06
CA ALA A 370 23.85 13.69 4.31
C ALA A 370 23.64 14.40 5.65
N GLN A 371 22.72 15.35 5.69
CA GLN A 371 22.28 15.98 6.93
C GLN A 371 20.77 16.26 6.93
N SER A 372 20.12 15.93 8.04
CA SER A 372 18.77 16.37 8.36
C SER A 372 18.76 17.84 8.77
N ILE A 373 18.02 18.66 8.04
CA ILE A 373 17.79 20.08 8.33
C ILE A 373 16.45 20.21 9.05
N THR A 374 16.48 20.71 10.29
CA THR A 374 15.24 21.00 11.05
C THR A 374 14.85 22.46 10.83
N VAL A 375 13.62 22.66 10.34
CA VAL A 375 12.99 23.98 10.23
C VAL A 375 11.99 24.17 11.37
N LYS A 376 11.85 25.42 11.83
CA LYS A 376 10.77 25.86 12.72
C LYS A 376 9.82 26.74 11.92
N VAL A 377 8.52 26.60 12.14
CA VAL A 377 7.47 27.40 11.49
C VAL A 377 6.77 28.22 12.54
N ASP A 378 6.74 29.54 12.36
CA ASP A 378 5.90 30.44 13.16
C ASP A 378 4.46 30.50 12.60
N PRO A 379 3.42 30.48 13.46
CA PRO A 379 2.03 30.35 13.03
C PRO A 379 1.51 31.56 12.25
N VAL A 380 0.74 31.28 11.20
CA VAL A 380 0.09 32.22 10.29
C VAL A 380 -1.41 32.26 10.57
N ALA A 381 -1.93 33.45 10.87
CA ALA A 381 -3.36 33.62 11.14
C ALA A 381 -4.18 33.64 9.84
N GLY A 382 -5.29 32.89 9.80
CA GLY A 382 -6.26 32.94 8.69
C GLY A 382 -5.93 32.04 7.49
N VAL A 383 -5.11 31.00 7.68
CA VAL A 383 -4.94 29.91 6.71
C VAL A 383 -6.28 29.19 6.51
N ASP A 384 -6.63 28.87 5.26
CA ASP A 384 -7.81 28.06 4.95
C ASP A 384 -7.49 26.58 5.16
N LEU A 385 -8.34 25.92 5.96
CA LEU A 385 -8.22 24.54 6.38
C LEU A 385 -9.45 23.72 5.98
N SER A 386 -10.33 24.28 5.14
CA SER A 386 -11.52 23.60 4.62
C SER A 386 -11.19 22.63 3.48
N PHE A 387 -12.12 21.71 3.25
CA PHE A 387 -12.18 20.84 2.08
C PHE A 387 -13.32 21.29 1.14
N PRO A 388 -13.31 20.89 -0.14
CA PRO A 388 -14.42 21.10 -1.05
C PRO A 388 -15.74 20.58 -0.46
N ALA A 389 -16.86 21.27 -0.70
CA ALA A 389 -18.18 20.84 -0.22
C ALA A 389 -18.69 19.54 -0.86
N SER A 390 -18.02 19.08 -1.93
CA SER A 390 -18.23 17.80 -2.62
C SER A 390 -17.17 16.76 -2.29
N PHE A 391 -16.38 16.94 -1.22
CA PHE A 391 -15.34 15.98 -0.84
C PHE A 391 -15.98 14.74 -0.16
N HIS A 392 -15.52 13.56 -0.57
CA HIS A 392 -16.04 12.30 -0.08
C HIS A 392 -15.24 11.81 1.15
N TRP A 393 -15.91 11.77 2.29
CA TRP A 393 -15.39 11.20 3.54
C TRP A 393 -15.94 9.81 3.74
N GLY A 394 -15.08 8.82 3.97
CA GLY A 394 -15.54 7.46 4.23
C GLY A 394 -14.62 6.61 5.08
N VAL A 395 -15.02 5.34 5.14
CA VAL A 395 -14.31 4.21 5.74
C VAL A 395 -14.29 3.07 4.75
N ALA A 396 -13.33 2.15 4.92
CA ALA A 396 -13.19 0.96 4.10
C ALA A 396 -13.28 -0.35 4.91
N THR A 397 -13.74 -1.40 4.25
CA THR A 397 -13.66 -2.82 4.68
C THR A 397 -13.41 -3.72 3.46
N ALA A 398 -12.94 -4.95 3.69
CA ALA A 398 -12.93 -6.02 2.70
C ALA A 398 -13.85 -7.16 3.16
N GLY A 399 -14.49 -7.84 2.22
CA GLY A 399 -15.49 -8.89 2.47
C GLY A 399 -14.87 -10.05 3.23
N PHE A 400 -13.89 -10.75 2.66
CA PHE A 400 -13.19 -11.84 3.34
C PHE A 400 -12.61 -11.45 4.72
N GLN A 401 -12.12 -10.21 4.87
CA GLN A 401 -11.52 -9.77 6.12
C GLN A 401 -12.55 -9.46 7.23
N ALA A 402 -13.78 -9.08 6.86
CA ALA A 402 -14.74 -8.47 7.80
C ALA A 402 -16.14 -9.11 7.84
N GLU A 403 -16.60 -9.81 6.79
CA GLU A 403 -17.95 -10.40 6.74
C GLU A 403 -18.11 -11.63 7.62
N GLY A 404 -17.03 -12.42 7.77
CA GLY A 404 -17.00 -13.57 8.66
C GLY A 404 -17.02 -13.16 10.13
N GLY A 405 -17.56 -14.03 10.98
CA GLY A 405 -17.64 -13.81 12.43
C GLY A 405 -18.56 -14.81 13.14
N PRO A 406 -18.57 -14.86 14.48
CA PRO A 406 -19.34 -15.82 15.25
C PRO A 406 -20.86 -15.74 14.97
N GLY A 407 -21.38 -16.75 14.27
CA GLY A 407 -22.78 -16.80 13.83
C GLY A 407 -23.09 -16.06 12.52
N SER A 408 -22.09 -15.44 11.90
CA SER A 408 -22.18 -14.83 10.57
C SER A 408 -22.08 -15.89 9.45
N PRO A 409 -22.75 -15.72 8.30
CA PRO A 409 -22.55 -16.55 7.11
C PRO A 409 -21.14 -16.40 6.50
N VAL A 410 -20.28 -17.38 6.75
CA VAL A 410 -18.93 -17.49 6.17
C VAL A 410 -18.99 -18.11 4.77
N ASP A 411 -18.14 -17.64 3.86
CA ASP A 411 -17.97 -18.23 2.52
C ASP A 411 -16.80 -19.24 2.48
N PRO A 412 -17.07 -20.55 2.36
CA PRO A 412 -16.03 -21.56 2.24
C PRO A 412 -15.45 -21.70 0.82
N ASN A 413 -15.94 -20.91 -0.15
CA ASN A 413 -15.68 -21.12 -1.57
C ASN A 413 -14.55 -20.25 -2.14
N SER A 414 -13.78 -19.51 -1.34
CA SER A 414 -12.60 -18.77 -1.80
C SER A 414 -11.28 -19.55 -1.66
N ASP A 415 -10.28 -19.20 -2.45
CA ASP A 415 -8.92 -19.71 -2.31
C ASP A 415 -8.26 -19.31 -1.00
N TRP A 416 -8.47 -18.07 -0.55
CA TRP A 416 -8.07 -17.61 0.78
C TRP A 416 -8.71 -18.40 1.92
N TYR A 417 -9.98 -18.82 1.80
CA TYR A 417 -10.62 -19.71 2.77
C TYR A 417 -9.89 -21.05 2.86
N LYS A 418 -9.60 -21.68 1.72
CA LYS A 418 -8.76 -22.90 1.66
C LYS A 418 -7.37 -22.68 2.23
N TRP A 419 -6.77 -21.50 2.03
CA TRP A 419 -5.41 -21.18 2.46
C TRP A 419 -5.30 -21.10 3.98
N VAL A 420 -6.21 -20.39 4.65
CA VAL A 420 -6.20 -20.26 6.12
C VAL A 420 -6.64 -21.54 6.84
N HIS A 421 -7.40 -22.41 6.15
CA HIS A 421 -7.82 -23.72 6.66
C HIS A 421 -6.91 -24.90 6.29
N ASP A 422 -5.87 -24.70 5.46
CA ASP A 422 -4.91 -25.77 5.15
C ASP A 422 -4.14 -26.19 6.40
N PRO A 423 -4.25 -27.45 6.87
CA PRO A 423 -3.53 -27.90 8.07
C PRO A 423 -2.01 -27.84 7.92
N ILE A 424 -1.47 -27.80 6.69
CA ILE A 424 -0.03 -27.62 6.46
C ILE A 424 0.37 -26.16 6.67
N ASN A 425 -0.40 -25.19 6.16
CA ASN A 425 -0.17 -23.75 6.41
C ASN A 425 -0.23 -23.41 7.90
N GLN A 426 -1.25 -23.92 8.60
CA GLN A 426 -1.40 -23.73 10.05
C GLN A 426 -0.23 -24.36 10.82
N LEU A 427 0.19 -25.58 10.47
CA LEU A 427 1.34 -26.27 11.10
C LEU A 427 2.67 -25.56 10.85
N LEU A 428 2.82 -24.90 9.70
CA LEU A 428 4.02 -24.13 9.34
C LEU A 428 4.00 -22.68 9.90
N GLY A 429 2.89 -22.23 10.50
CA GLY A 429 2.74 -20.86 10.97
C GLY A 429 2.69 -19.83 9.84
N LEU A 430 2.06 -20.18 8.71
CA LEU A 430 1.88 -19.26 7.57
C LEU A 430 0.58 -18.45 7.66
N THR A 431 -0.33 -18.81 8.57
CA THR A 431 -1.66 -18.20 8.73
C THR A 431 -2.04 -18.20 10.22
N HIS A 432 -2.49 -17.06 10.75
CA HIS A 432 -2.72 -16.84 12.19
C HIS A 432 -4.18 -16.56 12.59
N GLY A 433 -5.15 -16.67 11.67
CA GLY A 433 -6.59 -16.53 11.95
C GLY A 433 -7.45 -17.12 10.84
N VAL A 434 -8.76 -17.22 11.10
CA VAL A 434 -9.78 -17.73 10.16
C VAL A 434 -11.00 -16.80 10.18
N PRO A 435 -11.71 -16.58 9.05
CA PRO A 435 -12.78 -15.59 8.96
C PRO A 435 -13.97 -15.87 9.91
N GLU A 436 -14.17 -17.12 10.35
CA GLU A 436 -15.14 -17.53 11.36
C GLU A 436 -15.08 -16.71 12.66
N ASP A 437 -13.91 -16.19 13.04
CA ASP A 437 -13.70 -15.45 14.29
C ASP A 437 -13.80 -13.91 14.11
N GLY A 438 -14.16 -13.43 12.92
CA GLY A 438 -14.15 -12.02 12.53
C GLY A 438 -15.30 -11.12 13.05
N PRO A 439 -15.36 -9.86 12.58
CA PRO A 439 -16.29 -8.84 13.08
C PRO A 439 -17.72 -8.93 12.48
N GLY A 440 -17.98 -9.83 11.53
CA GLY A 440 -19.33 -10.13 11.05
C GLY A 440 -20.10 -8.98 10.39
N THR A 441 -19.46 -8.16 9.56
CA THR A 441 -20.14 -7.06 8.84
C THR A 441 -21.32 -7.54 7.98
N TYR A 442 -21.33 -8.80 7.53
CA TYR A 442 -22.46 -9.44 6.83
C TYR A 442 -23.78 -9.36 7.62
N VAL A 443 -23.74 -9.45 8.96
CA VAL A 443 -24.93 -9.31 9.81
C VAL A 443 -25.10 -7.91 10.39
N SER A 444 -24.01 -7.14 10.51
CA SER A 444 -24.00 -5.83 11.18
C SER A 444 -23.98 -4.60 10.25
N TYR A 445 -23.94 -4.78 8.92
CA TYR A 445 -23.83 -3.69 7.93
C TYR A 445 -24.77 -2.49 8.16
N ASN A 446 -26.01 -2.72 8.60
CA ASN A 446 -26.96 -1.63 8.86
C ASN A 446 -26.60 -0.81 10.10
N ASN A 447 -26.04 -1.45 11.15
CA ASN A 447 -25.50 -0.75 12.30
C ASN A 447 -24.22 0.01 11.92
N ASP A 448 -23.37 -0.62 11.11
CA ASP A 448 -22.08 -0.08 10.69
C ASP A 448 -22.27 1.16 9.78
N ALA A 449 -23.26 1.13 8.87
CA ALA A 449 -23.73 2.28 8.11
C ALA A 449 -24.24 3.42 9.00
N ASN A 450 -25.06 3.11 10.00
CA ASN A 450 -25.55 4.10 10.98
C ASN A 450 -24.39 4.75 11.76
N LEU A 451 -23.40 3.98 12.21
CA LEU A 451 -22.22 4.50 12.93
C LEU A 451 -21.33 5.35 12.00
N ALA A 452 -21.04 4.88 10.79
CA ALA A 452 -20.26 5.63 9.81
C ALA A 452 -20.91 6.98 9.46
N GLN A 453 -22.22 7.01 9.25
CA GLN A 453 -22.92 8.28 8.98
C GLN A 453 -22.98 9.20 10.21
N HIS A 454 -23.44 8.69 11.37
CA HIS A 454 -23.87 9.55 12.47
C HIS A 454 -22.81 9.76 13.55
N GLU A 455 -21.95 8.77 13.83
CA GLU A 455 -20.81 8.93 14.74
C GLU A 455 -19.56 9.40 14.00
N LEU A 456 -19.20 8.78 12.87
CA LEU A 456 -18.01 9.17 12.12
C LEU A 456 -18.22 10.37 11.17
N GLY A 457 -19.45 10.70 10.79
CA GLY A 457 -19.75 11.85 9.91
C GLY A 457 -19.41 11.65 8.43
N MET A 458 -19.36 10.40 7.98
CA MET A 458 -19.01 10.03 6.60
C MET A 458 -20.15 10.35 5.61
N ASN A 459 -19.84 10.30 4.31
CA ASN A 459 -20.80 10.35 3.20
C ASN A 459 -20.54 9.26 2.13
N THR A 460 -19.46 8.48 2.26
CA THR A 460 -19.15 7.30 1.43
C THR A 460 -18.76 6.11 2.31
N PHE A 461 -19.06 4.89 1.84
CA PHE A 461 -18.55 3.64 2.45
C PHE A 461 -17.94 2.77 1.35
N ARG A 462 -16.68 2.35 1.54
CA ARG A 462 -15.97 1.45 0.62
C ARG A 462 -16.03 0.01 1.13
N MET A 463 -16.40 -0.93 0.27
CA MET A 463 -16.42 -2.37 0.58
C MET A 463 -16.24 -3.21 -0.69
N SER A 464 -15.85 -4.48 -0.57
CA SER A 464 -15.82 -5.42 -1.69
C SER A 464 -17.12 -6.22 -1.87
N ILE A 465 -17.27 -6.83 -3.04
CA ILE A 465 -18.17 -7.97 -3.30
C ILE A 465 -17.28 -9.20 -3.46
N GLU A 466 -17.57 -10.28 -2.73
CA GLU A 466 -16.80 -11.51 -2.84
C GLU A 466 -17.25 -12.35 -4.03
N TRP A 467 -16.40 -12.49 -5.06
CA TRP A 467 -16.70 -13.24 -6.28
C TRP A 467 -17.13 -14.69 -5.97
N SER A 468 -16.49 -15.32 -4.99
CA SER A 468 -16.79 -16.69 -4.53
C SER A 468 -18.18 -16.85 -3.93
N ARG A 469 -18.77 -15.81 -3.34
CA ARG A 469 -20.17 -15.81 -2.87
C ARG A 469 -21.16 -15.74 -4.02
N ILE A 470 -20.91 -14.85 -4.98
CA ILE A 470 -21.78 -14.66 -6.15
C ILE A 470 -21.74 -15.89 -7.05
N PHE A 471 -20.53 -16.39 -7.36
CA PHE A 471 -20.27 -17.54 -8.22
C PHE A 471 -19.45 -18.63 -7.50
N PRO A 472 -20.06 -19.40 -6.57
CA PRO A 472 -19.38 -20.51 -5.89
C PRO A 472 -19.11 -21.71 -6.82
N ASN A 473 -19.67 -21.71 -8.04
CA ASN A 473 -19.47 -22.72 -9.08
C ASN A 473 -19.05 -22.05 -10.40
N SER A 474 -18.37 -22.80 -11.28
CA SER A 474 -17.76 -22.25 -12.49
C SER A 474 -18.75 -21.69 -13.51
N THR A 475 -18.44 -20.48 -13.99
CA THR A 475 -19.13 -19.77 -15.07
C THR A 475 -18.66 -20.14 -16.48
N ALA A 476 -17.68 -21.06 -16.62
CA ALA A 476 -17.12 -21.51 -17.91
C ALA A 476 -18.11 -22.24 -18.85
N SER A 477 -19.36 -22.44 -18.42
CA SER A 477 -20.46 -22.90 -19.29
C SER A 477 -21.13 -21.77 -20.09
N VAL A 478 -20.83 -20.51 -19.74
CA VAL A 478 -21.16 -19.31 -20.52
C VAL A 478 -19.90 -18.92 -21.30
N ASP A 479 -19.85 -19.27 -22.59
CA ASP A 479 -18.84 -18.73 -23.51
C ASP A 479 -19.20 -17.27 -23.82
N ILE A 480 -18.19 -16.45 -24.08
CA ILE A 480 -18.34 -15.05 -24.55
C ILE A 480 -17.51 -14.79 -25.82
N SER A 481 -16.72 -15.78 -26.26
CA SER A 481 -15.83 -15.69 -27.41
C SER A 481 -16.55 -15.88 -28.74
N ASP A 482 -17.72 -16.54 -28.74
CA ASP A 482 -18.59 -16.74 -29.89
C ASP A 482 -19.43 -15.50 -30.24
N GLU A 483 -19.87 -14.71 -29.25
CA GLU A 483 -20.53 -13.41 -29.44
C GLU A 483 -19.53 -12.23 -29.65
N GLY A 484 -18.26 -12.56 -29.96
CA GLY A 484 -17.24 -11.58 -30.36
C GLY A 484 -16.27 -11.14 -29.26
N GLY A 485 -16.23 -11.84 -28.13
CA GLY A 485 -15.30 -11.57 -27.03
C GLY A 485 -15.74 -10.45 -26.09
N THR A 486 -17.05 -10.23 -25.91
CA THR A 486 -17.57 -9.32 -24.87
C THR A 486 -18.91 -9.81 -24.32
N VAL A 487 -19.12 -9.75 -23.01
CA VAL A 487 -20.34 -10.25 -22.34
C VAL A 487 -21.62 -9.61 -22.91
N SER A 488 -22.63 -10.43 -23.23
CA SER A 488 -23.92 -10.07 -23.83
C SER A 488 -25.10 -10.15 -22.84
N GLN A 489 -26.29 -9.69 -23.26
CA GLN A 489 -27.49 -9.81 -22.43
C GLN A 489 -27.96 -11.26 -22.29
N ALA A 490 -27.64 -12.14 -23.25
CA ALA A 490 -27.92 -13.58 -23.13
C ALA A 490 -27.04 -14.19 -22.03
N ASP A 491 -25.75 -13.89 -22.07
CA ASP A 491 -24.74 -14.33 -21.10
C ASP A 491 -25.09 -13.89 -19.69
N LEU A 492 -25.48 -12.63 -19.49
CA LEU A 492 -25.93 -12.11 -18.20
C LEU A 492 -27.13 -12.87 -17.64
N ASN A 493 -28.09 -13.29 -18.48
CA ASN A 493 -29.23 -14.11 -18.04
C ASN A 493 -28.81 -15.57 -17.75
N ALA A 494 -27.77 -16.09 -18.39
CA ALA A 494 -27.21 -17.41 -18.10
C ALA A 494 -26.38 -17.40 -16.80
N LEU A 495 -25.58 -16.35 -16.59
CA LEU A 495 -24.87 -16.06 -15.35
C LEU A 495 -25.86 -15.89 -14.18
N ASP A 496 -26.99 -15.20 -14.37
CA ASP A 496 -28.06 -15.08 -13.35
C ASP A 496 -28.65 -16.43 -12.92
N ALA A 497 -28.61 -17.45 -13.79
CA ALA A 497 -29.04 -18.81 -13.47
C ALA A 497 -27.95 -19.67 -12.78
N LEU A 498 -26.70 -19.18 -12.75
CA LEU A 498 -25.56 -19.80 -12.05
C LEU A 498 -25.22 -19.09 -10.73
N ALA A 499 -25.56 -17.81 -10.61
CA ALA A 499 -25.29 -17.00 -9.43
C ALA A 499 -26.06 -17.47 -8.20
N ASN A 500 -25.51 -17.23 -7.01
CA ASN A 500 -26.18 -17.51 -5.74
C ASN A 500 -27.22 -16.41 -5.43
N PRO A 501 -28.55 -16.67 -5.52
CA PRO A 501 -29.56 -15.64 -5.39
C PRO A 501 -29.67 -15.09 -3.96
N VAL A 502 -29.18 -15.81 -2.94
CA VAL A 502 -29.15 -15.33 -1.55
C VAL A 502 -28.09 -14.23 -1.40
N GLU A 503 -26.89 -14.48 -1.92
CA GLU A 503 -25.77 -13.53 -1.82
C GLU A 503 -25.98 -12.31 -2.75
N VAL A 504 -26.58 -12.53 -3.92
CA VAL A 504 -26.99 -11.43 -4.82
C VAL A 504 -28.04 -10.52 -4.16
N GLN A 505 -28.98 -11.08 -3.39
CA GLN A 505 -29.92 -10.27 -2.61
C GLN A 505 -29.23 -9.61 -1.41
N HIS A 506 -28.29 -10.29 -0.73
CA HIS A 506 -27.57 -9.74 0.40
C HIS A 506 -26.83 -8.45 0.04
N TYR A 507 -25.97 -8.44 -0.98
CA TYR A 507 -25.26 -7.21 -1.38
C TYR A 507 -26.20 -6.09 -1.83
N ARG A 508 -27.31 -6.42 -2.51
CA ARG A 508 -28.37 -5.46 -2.85
C ARG A 508 -29.01 -4.82 -1.61
N ASP A 509 -29.25 -5.59 -0.55
CA ASP A 509 -29.77 -5.11 0.74
C ASP A 509 -28.72 -4.27 1.49
N VAL A 510 -27.43 -4.63 1.43
CA VAL A 510 -26.33 -3.82 1.98
C VAL A 510 -26.26 -2.45 1.29
N PHE A 511 -26.25 -2.40 -0.04
CA PHE A 511 -26.20 -1.14 -0.79
C PHE A 511 -27.48 -0.30 -0.60
N ALA A 512 -28.62 -0.94 -0.34
CA ALA A 512 -29.86 -0.25 0.04
C ALA A 512 -29.74 0.37 1.43
N SER A 513 -29.11 -0.32 2.39
CA SER A 513 -28.85 0.19 3.73
C SER A 513 -27.85 1.35 3.73
N LEU A 514 -26.75 1.27 2.95
CA LEU A 514 -25.81 2.38 2.78
C LEU A 514 -26.53 3.64 2.27
N ARG A 515 -27.28 3.52 1.16
CA ARG A 515 -28.02 4.66 0.60
C ARG A 515 -29.14 5.16 1.52
N ALA A 516 -29.77 4.29 2.31
CA ALA A 516 -30.77 4.70 3.32
C ALA A 516 -30.16 5.54 4.45
N HIS A 517 -28.87 5.36 4.76
CA HIS A 517 -28.12 6.22 5.69
C HIS A 517 -27.50 7.45 5.02
N ASN A 518 -27.65 7.64 3.70
CA ASN A 518 -26.98 8.68 2.88
C ASN A 518 -25.47 8.44 2.66
N LEU A 519 -25.01 7.19 2.79
CA LEU A 519 -23.68 6.77 2.38
C LEU A 519 -23.72 6.35 0.91
N GLU A 520 -22.88 6.97 0.09
CA GLU A 520 -22.63 6.54 -1.29
C GLU A 520 -21.73 5.29 -1.29
N PRO A 521 -22.12 4.19 -1.99
CA PRO A 521 -21.25 3.02 -2.12
C PRO A 521 -20.06 3.29 -3.05
N LEU A 522 -18.86 2.88 -2.61
CA LEU A 522 -17.66 2.75 -3.43
C LEU A 522 -17.25 1.28 -3.45
N ILE A 523 -17.57 0.56 -4.53
CA ILE A 523 -17.57 -0.90 -4.53
C ILE A 523 -16.31 -1.47 -5.17
N THR A 524 -15.62 -2.31 -4.41
CA THR A 524 -14.44 -3.05 -4.85
C THR A 524 -14.85 -4.38 -5.48
N VAL A 525 -14.57 -4.60 -6.77
CA VAL A 525 -15.04 -5.79 -7.50
C VAL A 525 -14.20 -7.03 -7.13
N ASN A 526 -12.88 -6.88 -6.97
CA ASN A 526 -12.02 -7.91 -6.38
C ASN A 526 -11.10 -7.36 -5.29
N HIS A 527 -11.00 -8.10 -4.17
CA HIS A 527 -10.06 -7.82 -3.08
C HIS A 527 -9.27 -9.10 -2.74
N PHE A 528 -8.31 -9.45 -3.61
CA PHE A 528 -7.46 -10.66 -3.61
C PHE A 528 -8.15 -12.00 -3.76
N THR A 529 -9.32 -12.22 -3.15
CA THR A 529 -9.98 -13.53 -3.15
C THR A 529 -10.44 -13.95 -4.54
N LEU A 530 -10.14 -15.19 -4.92
CA LEU A 530 -10.68 -15.82 -6.12
C LEU A 530 -11.58 -17.02 -5.76
N PRO A 531 -12.60 -17.34 -6.56
CA PRO A 531 -13.38 -18.56 -6.37
C PRO A 531 -12.51 -19.80 -6.42
N SER A 532 -12.87 -20.80 -5.61
CA SER A 532 -12.18 -22.08 -5.44
C SER A 532 -12.09 -22.96 -6.69
N TRP A 533 -12.74 -22.54 -7.78
CA TRP A 533 -12.71 -23.14 -9.12
C TRP A 533 -11.91 -22.32 -10.14
N VAL A 534 -11.53 -21.08 -9.80
CA VAL A 534 -10.55 -20.24 -10.51
C VAL A 534 -9.16 -20.48 -9.91
N SER A 535 -9.09 -20.67 -8.59
CA SER A 535 -7.87 -20.82 -7.80
C SER A 535 -8.01 -21.97 -6.79
N ASP A 536 -7.18 -23.02 -6.95
CA ASP A 536 -6.97 -24.06 -5.93
C ASP A 536 -5.54 -23.99 -5.40
N PRO A 537 -5.27 -23.17 -4.37
CA PRO A 537 -3.90 -22.81 -4.02
C PRO A 537 -3.11 -23.99 -3.45
N THR A 538 -3.76 -24.98 -2.84
CA THR A 538 -3.10 -26.18 -2.31
C THR A 538 -2.55 -27.07 -3.44
N THR A 539 -3.30 -27.26 -4.53
CA THR A 539 -2.83 -27.99 -5.73
C THR A 539 -1.87 -27.14 -6.56
N THR A 540 -2.22 -25.88 -6.82
CA THR A 540 -1.42 -24.95 -7.63
C THR A 540 -0.04 -24.71 -7.04
N ARG A 541 0.08 -24.61 -5.70
CA ARG A 541 1.38 -24.57 -4.99
C ARG A 541 2.31 -25.71 -5.39
N VAL A 542 1.79 -26.94 -5.42
CA VAL A 542 2.60 -28.14 -5.72
C VAL A 542 2.91 -28.22 -7.22
N LEU A 543 1.92 -28.04 -8.09
CA LEU A 543 2.10 -28.19 -9.54
C LEU A 543 2.96 -27.07 -10.12
N ALA A 544 2.67 -25.81 -9.81
CA ALA A 544 3.42 -24.67 -10.34
C ALA A 544 4.86 -24.63 -9.80
N GLN A 545 5.10 -24.99 -8.53
CA GLN A 545 6.48 -25.07 -8.00
C GLN A 545 7.32 -26.16 -8.70
N LEU A 546 6.68 -27.24 -9.17
CA LEU A 546 7.30 -28.31 -9.98
C LEU A 546 7.39 -27.98 -11.48
N GLY A 547 6.84 -26.85 -11.94
CA GLY A 547 6.77 -26.49 -13.35
C GLY A 547 5.78 -27.32 -14.16
N LEU A 548 4.78 -27.91 -13.50
CA LEU A 548 3.68 -28.64 -14.12
C LEU A 548 2.48 -27.70 -14.34
N PRO A 549 1.63 -27.95 -15.37
CA PRO A 549 0.38 -27.21 -15.52
C PRO A 549 -0.53 -27.40 -14.31
N ALA A 550 -0.97 -26.30 -13.71
CA ALA A 550 -2.09 -26.27 -12.77
C ALA A 550 -3.33 -25.76 -13.53
N PRO A 551 -4.52 -26.40 -13.38
CA PRO A 551 -5.73 -25.91 -14.03
C PRO A 551 -6.27 -24.65 -13.34
N ASP A 552 -6.49 -24.76 -12.02
CA ASP A 552 -7.13 -23.74 -11.20
C ASP A 552 -6.04 -22.83 -10.60
N ALA A 553 -5.36 -22.09 -11.49
CA ALA A 553 -4.11 -21.41 -11.21
C ALA A 553 -4.26 -19.90 -10.87
N GLY A 554 -5.47 -19.42 -10.61
CA GLY A 554 -5.73 -18.00 -10.37
C GLY A 554 -5.33 -17.13 -11.57
N TRP A 555 -4.71 -15.98 -11.32
CA TRP A 555 -4.23 -15.08 -12.38
C TRP A 555 -3.12 -15.67 -13.27
N LEU A 556 -2.49 -16.79 -12.89
CA LEU A 556 -1.56 -17.50 -13.78
C LEU A 556 -2.27 -18.18 -14.96
N SER A 557 -3.58 -18.45 -14.86
CA SER A 557 -4.36 -18.98 -15.97
C SER A 557 -4.70 -17.87 -16.99
N PRO A 558 -4.54 -18.12 -18.30
CA PRO A 558 -4.91 -17.16 -19.34
C PRO A 558 -6.43 -16.98 -19.48
N ASP A 559 -7.24 -17.85 -18.86
CA ASP A 559 -8.71 -17.84 -18.97
C ASP A 559 -9.37 -16.97 -17.88
N THR A 560 -8.69 -16.79 -16.74
CA THR A 560 -9.15 -15.98 -15.59
C THR A 560 -9.58 -14.55 -15.97
N PRO A 561 -8.87 -13.80 -16.85
CA PRO A 561 -9.32 -12.48 -17.30
C PRO A 561 -10.73 -12.48 -17.92
N ALA A 562 -11.10 -13.52 -18.67
CA ALA A 562 -12.40 -13.63 -19.32
C ALA A 562 -13.51 -14.05 -18.33
N GLU A 563 -13.21 -14.91 -17.36
CA GLU A 563 -14.14 -15.20 -16.25
C GLU A 563 -14.34 -13.98 -15.34
N PHE A 564 -13.31 -13.16 -15.15
CA PHE A 564 -13.41 -11.90 -14.40
C PHE A 564 -14.22 -10.83 -15.15
N GLU A 565 -14.10 -10.73 -16.48
CA GLU A 565 -15.00 -9.88 -17.29
C GLU A 565 -16.48 -10.27 -17.10
N LYS A 566 -16.81 -11.58 -17.14
CA LYS A 566 -18.17 -12.08 -16.89
C LYS A 566 -18.70 -11.67 -15.53
N TYR A 567 -17.87 -11.78 -14.50
CA TYR A 567 -18.23 -11.37 -13.15
C TYR A 567 -18.41 -9.86 -13.01
N ALA A 568 -17.49 -9.05 -13.55
CA ALA A 568 -17.57 -7.59 -13.55
C ALA A 568 -18.81 -7.08 -14.30
N ALA A 569 -19.10 -7.63 -15.49
CA ALA A 569 -20.31 -7.37 -16.25
C ALA A 569 -21.57 -7.70 -15.44
N TYR A 570 -21.57 -8.83 -14.75
CA TYR A 570 -22.71 -9.29 -13.95
C TYR A 570 -22.97 -8.37 -12.75
N VAL A 571 -21.96 -7.99 -11.97
CA VAL A 571 -22.17 -7.08 -10.83
C VAL A 571 -22.56 -5.67 -11.28
N ALA A 572 -22.01 -5.16 -12.38
CA ALA A 572 -22.43 -3.89 -12.96
C ALA A 572 -23.90 -3.91 -13.42
N TRP A 573 -24.31 -4.96 -14.15
CA TRP A 573 -25.70 -5.17 -14.54
C TRP A 573 -26.65 -5.37 -13.35
N LYS A 574 -26.18 -6.01 -12.27
CA LYS A 574 -26.99 -6.32 -11.09
C LYS A 574 -27.11 -5.19 -10.07
N TYR A 575 -26.17 -4.24 -10.02
CA TYR A 575 -26.15 -3.22 -8.97
C TYR A 575 -25.93 -1.78 -9.48
N GLY A 576 -25.82 -1.53 -10.79
CA GLY A 576 -25.71 -0.17 -11.35
C GLY A 576 -26.91 0.75 -11.06
N ASP A 577 -28.06 0.22 -10.63
CA ASP A 577 -29.16 1.02 -10.07
C ASP A 577 -28.91 1.51 -8.62
N GLN A 578 -27.82 1.07 -8.00
CA GLN A 578 -27.39 1.41 -6.64
C GLN A 578 -25.89 1.77 -6.52
N VAL A 579 -25.07 1.60 -7.56
CA VAL A 579 -23.61 1.76 -7.49
C VAL A 579 -23.09 2.39 -8.78
N ASP A 580 -22.63 3.65 -8.70
CA ASP A 580 -21.91 4.29 -9.81
C ASP A 580 -20.39 4.19 -9.65
N ASN A 581 -19.85 4.09 -8.43
CA ASN A 581 -18.41 4.18 -8.15
C ASN A 581 -17.79 2.78 -7.98
N TRP A 582 -16.90 2.41 -8.90
CA TRP A 582 -16.35 1.06 -9.02
C TRP A 582 -14.83 1.05 -8.92
N THR A 583 -14.29 0.36 -7.92
CA THR A 583 -12.87 -0.02 -7.80
C THR A 583 -12.71 -1.44 -8.31
N VAL A 584 -12.20 -1.65 -9.52
CA VAL A 584 -12.16 -2.99 -10.14
C VAL A 584 -11.25 -3.95 -9.36
N LEU A 585 -10.01 -3.53 -9.09
CA LEU A 585 -9.02 -4.31 -8.34
C LEU A 585 -8.52 -3.53 -7.12
N ASN A 586 -8.24 -4.27 -6.05
CA ASN A 586 -7.48 -3.82 -4.90
C ASN A 586 -6.05 -4.37 -4.95
N GLU A 587 -5.07 -3.47 -4.89
CA GLU A 587 -3.64 -3.76 -4.71
C GLU A 587 -3.05 -4.85 -5.63
N PRO A 588 -3.00 -4.62 -6.96
CA PRO A 588 -2.46 -5.61 -7.90
C PRO A 588 -0.95 -5.89 -7.73
N VAL A 589 -0.19 -4.97 -7.13
CA VAL A 589 1.29 -5.09 -7.05
C VAL A 589 1.81 -5.87 -5.82
N PRO A 590 1.31 -5.69 -4.57
CA PRO A 590 1.77 -6.47 -3.41
C PRO A 590 1.80 -8.01 -3.57
N PRO A 591 0.80 -8.67 -4.21
CA PRO A 591 0.81 -10.11 -4.46
C PRO A 591 2.07 -10.64 -5.15
N VAL A 592 2.72 -9.82 -6.00
CA VAL A 592 4.00 -10.14 -6.67
C VAL A 592 5.04 -10.65 -5.69
N LEU A 593 5.14 -10.09 -4.49
CA LEU A 593 6.10 -10.52 -3.48
C LEU A 593 5.57 -11.68 -2.64
N THR A 594 4.34 -11.60 -2.17
CA THR A 594 3.77 -12.56 -1.19
C THR A 594 3.32 -13.88 -1.81
N GLU A 595 3.03 -13.92 -3.11
CA GLU A 595 2.69 -15.14 -3.85
C GLU A 595 3.88 -15.78 -4.57
N PHE A 596 4.86 -15.01 -5.05
CA PHE A 596 5.94 -15.53 -5.93
C PHE A 596 7.34 -15.52 -5.33
N LEU A 597 7.55 -14.80 -4.22
CA LEU A 597 8.76 -14.83 -3.41
C LEU A 597 8.43 -15.24 -1.97
N ALA A 598 7.50 -16.19 -1.81
CA ALA A 598 6.97 -16.69 -0.54
C ALA A 598 8.02 -17.49 0.26
N ILE A 599 9.06 -16.81 0.76
CA ILE A 599 10.15 -17.39 1.56
C ILE A 599 9.76 -17.37 3.04
N PRO A 600 9.47 -18.53 3.67
CA PRO A 600 8.94 -18.57 5.03
C PRO A 600 9.86 -17.88 6.04
N GLY A 601 9.30 -16.98 6.85
CA GLY A 601 10.03 -16.20 7.85
C GLY A 601 10.83 -15.00 7.30
N LEU A 602 10.76 -14.72 5.98
CA LEU A 602 11.32 -13.51 5.36
C LEU A 602 10.28 -12.70 4.59
N VAL A 603 9.37 -13.38 3.89
CA VAL A 603 8.26 -12.78 3.13
C VAL A 603 6.97 -13.52 3.52
N PRO A 604 5.85 -12.81 3.82
CA PRO A 604 4.56 -13.46 4.08
C PRO A 604 4.15 -14.35 2.90
N SER A 605 3.58 -15.52 3.19
CA SER A 605 3.14 -16.47 2.16
C SER A 605 1.63 -16.36 1.95
N TRP A 606 1.23 -15.67 0.88
CA TRP A 606 -0.15 -15.56 0.42
C TRP A 606 -0.45 -16.70 -0.58
N PRO A 607 -1.70 -17.17 -0.74
CA PRO A 607 -2.01 -18.24 -1.70
C PRO A 607 -1.64 -17.81 -3.13
N PRO A 608 -1.01 -18.66 -3.96
CA PRO A 608 -0.64 -20.06 -3.73
C PRO A 608 0.72 -20.29 -3.04
N GLY A 609 1.48 -19.24 -2.70
CA GLY A 609 2.69 -19.34 -1.87
C GLY A 609 3.84 -20.08 -2.56
N LEU A 610 4.26 -19.55 -3.70
CA LEU A 610 5.33 -20.07 -4.55
C LEU A 610 6.66 -19.36 -4.30
N ILE A 611 7.75 -20.07 -4.61
CA ILE A 611 9.08 -19.50 -4.83
C ILE A 611 9.35 -19.65 -6.33
N ARG A 612 8.69 -18.78 -7.12
CA ARG A 612 8.70 -18.72 -8.58
C ARG A 612 8.55 -17.26 -9.09
N PRO A 613 9.53 -16.36 -8.83
CA PRO A 613 9.48 -14.97 -9.31
C PRO A 613 9.32 -14.84 -10.84
N ASP A 614 9.74 -15.86 -11.57
CA ASP A 614 9.62 -15.98 -13.03
C ASP A 614 8.17 -16.16 -13.53
N LEU A 615 7.20 -16.38 -12.65
CA LEU A 615 5.77 -16.43 -12.97
C LEU A 615 5.02 -15.12 -12.69
N ALA A 616 5.61 -14.20 -11.94
CA ALA A 616 4.92 -12.97 -11.50
C ALA A 616 4.56 -12.01 -12.65
N SER A 617 5.34 -11.99 -13.74
CA SER A 617 4.97 -11.26 -14.96
C SER A 617 3.68 -11.83 -15.57
N THR A 618 3.53 -13.16 -15.64
CA THR A 618 2.29 -13.81 -16.12
C THR A 618 1.08 -13.43 -15.27
N PHE A 619 1.24 -13.41 -13.95
CA PHE A 619 0.22 -12.95 -13.00
C PHE A 619 -0.20 -11.50 -13.32
N LEU A 620 0.75 -10.56 -13.25
CA LEU A 620 0.50 -9.12 -13.44
C LEU A 620 -0.12 -8.79 -14.80
N VAL A 621 0.38 -9.43 -15.86
CA VAL A 621 -0.09 -9.19 -17.23
C VAL A 621 -1.49 -9.76 -17.46
N ASN A 622 -1.88 -10.84 -16.76
CA ASN A 622 -3.25 -11.36 -16.83
C ASN A 622 -4.21 -10.57 -15.93
N GLU A 623 -3.78 -10.20 -14.72
CA GLU A 623 -4.54 -9.33 -13.82
C GLU A 623 -4.84 -7.98 -14.49
N ALA A 624 -3.86 -7.34 -15.13
CA ALA A 624 -4.05 -6.12 -15.90
C ALA A 624 -5.04 -6.31 -17.08
N LYS A 625 -5.02 -7.44 -17.80
CA LYS A 625 -6.05 -7.74 -18.82
C LYS A 625 -7.44 -7.92 -18.21
N GLY A 626 -7.51 -8.59 -17.05
CA GLY A 626 -8.76 -8.77 -16.31
C GLY A 626 -9.36 -7.42 -15.91
N TYR A 627 -8.52 -6.51 -15.40
CA TYR A 627 -8.89 -5.12 -15.13
C TYR A 627 -9.43 -4.41 -16.38
N VAL A 628 -8.73 -4.50 -17.52
CA VAL A 628 -9.13 -3.82 -18.78
C VAL A 628 -10.47 -4.34 -19.29
N GLY A 629 -10.69 -5.66 -19.29
CA GLY A 629 -11.98 -6.26 -19.66
C GLY A 629 -13.10 -5.87 -18.70
N ALA A 630 -12.83 -5.93 -17.39
CA ALA A 630 -13.79 -5.52 -16.36
C ALA A 630 -14.16 -4.02 -16.44
N TYR A 631 -13.21 -3.13 -16.74
CA TYR A 631 -13.46 -1.70 -16.97
C TYR A 631 -14.45 -1.48 -18.13
N ASP A 632 -14.18 -2.08 -19.30
CA ASP A 632 -15.07 -1.98 -20.46
C ASP A 632 -16.45 -2.62 -20.19
N ALA A 633 -16.47 -3.75 -19.47
CA ALA A 633 -17.70 -4.44 -19.07
C ALA A 633 -18.56 -3.61 -18.11
N ILE A 634 -17.97 -2.93 -17.13
CA ILE A 634 -18.71 -2.08 -16.19
C ILE A 634 -19.32 -0.90 -16.94
N HIS A 635 -18.57 -0.17 -17.77
CA HIS A 635 -19.12 0.96 -18.54
C HIS A 635 -20.22 0.56 -19.54
N LYS A 636 -20.18 -0.68 -20.06
CA LYS A 636 -21.18 -1.28 -20.94
C LYS A 636 -22.48 -1.62 -20.20
N TRP A 637 -22.38 -2.14 -18.98
CA TRP A 637 -23.50 -2.75 -18.26
C TRP A 637 -24.10 -1.89 -17.14
N ASP A 638 -23.29 -1.13 -16.42
CA ASP A 638 -23.80 -0.03 -15.60
C ASP A 638 -24.23 1.11 -16.54
N ASN A 639 -25.55 1.24 -16.73
CA ASN A 639 -26.18 2.19 -17.66
C ASN A 639 -27.20 3.12 -16.98
N VAL A 640 -27.30 3.06 -15.65
CA VAL A 640 -28.18 3.88 -14.81
C VAL A 640 -27.33 4.93 -14.09
N VAL A 641 -27.91 6.04 -13.64
CA VAL A 641 -27.23 6.96 -12.69
C VAL A 641 -27.89 6.73 -11.33
N ALA A 642 -27.18 6.12 -10.39
CA ALA A 642 -27.72 5.82 -9.06
C ALA A 642 -27.61 7.02 -8.09
N THR A 643 -26.58 7.87 -8.24
CA THR A 643 -26.38 9.11 -7.50
C THR A 643 -26.61 10.34 -8.40
N PRO A 644 -27.75 11.07 -8.26
CA PRO A 644 -28.07 12.21 -9.12
C PRO A 644 -27.03 13.34 -9.06
N GLY A 645 -26.28 13.51 -10.15
CA GLY A 645 -25.23 14.53 -10.28
C GLY A 645 -23.84 13.96 -10.51
N GLN A 646 -23.62 12.69 -10.15
CA GLN A 646 -22.43 11.94 -10.54
C GLN A 646 -22.55 11.42 -12.00
N PRO A 647 -21.44 11.07 -12.67
CA PRO A 647 -21.50 10.19 -13.83
C PRO A 647 -21.99 8.79 -13.42
N LYS A 648 -22.70 8.10 -14.32
CA LYS A 648 -22.83 6.63 -14.24
C LYS A 648 -21.47 5.97 -14.46
N ALA A 649 -21.24 4.79 -13.90
CA ALA A 649 -20.03 3.99 -14.13
C ALA A 649 -18.74 4.84 -14.05
N PHE A 650 -18.38 5.28 -12.84
CA PHE A 650 -17.11 5.92 -12.52
C PHE A 650 -16.12 4.85 -12.05
N VAL A 651 -15.18 4.46 -12.91
CA VAL A 651 -14.41 3.21 -12.79
C VAL A 651 -12.91 3.47 -12.61
N GLY A 652 -12.29 2.76 -11.67
CA GLY A 652 -10.86 2.87 -11.37
C GLY A 652 -10.29 1.64 -10.67
N PHE A 653 -9.06 1.73 -10.19
CA PHE A 653 -8.39 0.72 -9.37
C PHE A 653 -7.86 1.36 -8.08
N ALA A 654 -7.57 0.56 -7.05
CA ALA A 654 -6.95 1.00 -5.81
C ALA A 654 -5.55 0.41 -5.69
N ASN A 655 -4.50 1.24 -5.77
CA ASN A 655 -3.12 0.78 -5.82
C ASN A 655 -2.39 1.00 -4.48
N ASN A 656 -1.70 -0.03 -3.98
CA ASN A 656 -0.77 0.12 -2.86
C ASN A 656 0.43 0.96 -3.32
N MET A 657 0.71 2.06 -2.62
CA MET A 657 1.83 2.93 -2.95
C MET A 657 2.74 3.09 -1.75
N ILE A 658 3.91 2.44 -1.83
CA ILE A 658 4.93 2.43 -0.80
C ILE A 658 6.16 3.17 -1.36
N PRO A 659 6.38 4.44 -0.97
CA PRO A 659 7.57 5.17 -1.37
C PRO A 659 8.77 4.60 -0.63
N ALA A 660 9.77 4.18 -1.38
CA ALA A 660 11.06 3.78 -0.84
C ALA A 660 11.96 5.00 -0.65
N ARG A 661 12.71 5.02 0.46
CA ARG A 661 13.80 5.97 0.73
C ARG A 661 15.10 5.18 0.96
N PRO A 662 16.29 5.67 0.57
CA PRO A 662 17.54 4.97 0.86
C PRO A 662 17.80 4.92 2.37
N ALA A 663 18.14 3.74 2.92
CA ALA A 663 18.43 3.58 4.35
C ALA A 663 19.69 4.37 4.79
N ASN A 664 20.70 4.44 3.93
CA ASN A 664 21.73 5.47 3.98
C ASN A 664 21.73 6.28 2.65
N PRO A 665 21.32 7.56 2.65
CA PRO A 665 21.23 8.35 1.43
C PRO A 665 22.56 8.71 0.75
N VAL A 666 23.72 8.53 1.40
CA VAL A 666 25.03 8.62 0.70
C VAL A 666 25.52 7.26 0.19
N ASN A 667 24.84 6.15 0.47
CA ASN A 667 25.21 4.84 -0.05
C ASN A 667 24.54 4.62 -1.43
N PRO A 668 25.31 4.59 -2.54
CA PRO A 668 24.72 4.46 -3.88
C PRO A 668 23.98 3.13 -4.09
N ASN A 669 24.28 2.09 -3.30
CA ASN A 669 23.51 0.84 -3.33
C ASN A 669 22.08 1.03 -2.79
N ASP A 670 21.93 1.79 -1.69
CA ASP A 670 20.63 2.02 -1.03
C ASP A 670 19.76 2.95 -1.89
N VAL A 671 20.38 3.96 -2.51
CA VAL A 671 19.75 4.85 -3.50
C VAL A 671 19.25 4.02 -4.69
N ALA A 672 20.11 3.22 -5.33
CA ALA A 672 19.72 2.39 -6.47
C ALA A 672 18.68 1.30 -6.13
N ALA A 673 18.54 0.92 -4.86
CA ALA A 673 17.48 0.04 -4.37
C ALA A 673 16.15 0.78 -4.19
N ALA A 674 16.17 1.97 -3.57
CA ALA A 674 14.98 2.81 -3.42
C ALA A 674 14.43 3.28 -4.77
N ASP A 675 15.30 3.71 -5.68
CA ASP A 675 14.90 4.16 -7.03
C ASP A 675 14.27 3.02 -7.85
N ALA A 676 14.85 1.82 -7.81
CA ALA A 676 14.31 0.68 -8.54
C ALA A 676 12.98 0.18 -7.96
N TRP A 677 12.79 0.24 -6.64
CA TRP A 677 11.49 0.00 -6.01
C TRP A 677 10.47 1.06 -6.44
N ASN A 678 10.82 2.35 -6.38
CA ASN A 678 9.92 3.45 -6.74
C ASN A 678 9.52 3.44 -8.24
N ALA A 679 10.43 3.01 -9.11
CA ALA A 679 10.17 2.88 -10.55
C ALA A 679 9.25 1.70 -10.89
N PHE A 680 9.32 0.60 -10.13
CA PHE A 680 8.47 -0.57 -10.32
C PHE A 680 7.16 -0.48 -9.53
N TYR A 681 7.26 -0.56 -8.20
CA TYR A 681 6.15 -0.87 -7.30
C TYR A 681 5.00 0.15 -7.37
N ASN A 682 5.36 1.43 -7.44
CA ASN A 682 4.42 2.55 -7.43
C ASN A 682 3.88 2.93 -8.82
N ARG A 683 4.32 2.24 -9.90
CA ARG A 683 4.05 2.67 -11.28
C ARG A 683 3.68 1.55 -12.26
N TRP A 684 4.08 0.30 -12.05
CA TRP A 684 3.88 -0.78 -13.04
C TRP A 684 2.42 -0.91 -13.48
N PHE A 685 1.48 -1.02 -12.53
CA PHE A 685 0.07 -1.20 -12.86
C PHE A 685 -0.58 0.08 -13.46
N PRO A 686 -0.40 1.28 -12.89
CA PRO A 686 -0.80 2.53 -13.56
C PRO A 686 -0.27 2.67 -14.99
N ASN A 687 1.01 2.38 -15.24
CA ASN A 687 1.58 2.44 -16.60
C ASN A 687 0.87 1.46 -17.55
N ALA A 688 0.57 0.25 -17.08
CA ALA A 688 -0.07 -0.81 -17.87
C ALA A 688 -1.51 -0.47 -18.31
N VAL A 689 -2.29 0.23 -17.47
CA VAL A 689 -3.74 0.48 -17.72
C VAL A 689 -4.09 1.94 -18.04
N ILE A 690 -3.16 2.88 -17.82
CA ILE A 690 -3.32 4.30 -18.17
C ILE A 690 -2.54 4.61 -19.44
N ASP A 691 -1.23 4.39 -19.43
CA ASP A 691 -0.36 4.69 -20.58
C ASP A 691 -0.34 3.55 -21.62
N GLY A 692 -0.79 2.34 -21.24
CA GLY A 692 -0.70 1.13 -22.05
C GLY A 692 0.72 0.55 -22.13
N TRP A 693 1.64 0.94 -21.24
CA TRP A 693 2.99 0.35 -21.20
C TRP A 693 3.03 -0.82 -20.21
N VAL A 694 3.11 -2.02 -20.77
CA VAL A 694 3.19 -3.29 -20.02
C VAL A 694 4.63 -3.77 -20.02
N ASP A 695 5.41 -3.34 -19.03
CA ASP A 695 6.77 -3.85 -18.77
C ASP A 695 6.71 -5.34 -18.37
N ALA A 696 6.61 -6.21 -19.37
CA ALA A 696 6.43 -7.64 -19.18
C ALA A 696 7.75 -8.34 -18.81
N ASN A 697 8.89 -7.66 -18.98
CA ASN A 697 10.21 -8.18 -18.65
C ASN A 697 10.72 -7.72 -17.26
N LEU A 698 10.05 -6.70 -16.69
CA LEU A 698 10.22 -6.10 -15.36
C LEU A 698 11.52 -5.29 -15.18
N ASP A 699 12.20 -4.88 -16.26
CA ASP A 699 13.48 -4.14 -16.21
C ASP A 699 13.34 -2.60 -16.22
N GLY A 700 12.12 -2.08 -16.46
CA GLY A 700 11.81 -0.65 -16.51
C GLY A 700 12.22 0.05 -17.81
N ILE A 701 12.57 -0.68 -18.88
CA ILE A 701 13.00 -0.12 -20.17
C ILE A 701 11.88 -0.26 -21.22
N GLN A 702 11.04 0.77 -21.34
CA GLN A 702 9.96 0.82 -22.33
C GLN A 702 10.44 0.54 -23.77
N THR A 703 10.00 -0.59 -24.35
CA THR A 703 10.23 -0.93 -25.77
C THR A 703 8.93 -0.84 -26.59
N PRO A 704 9.01 -0.70 -27.94
CA PRO A 704 7.81 -0.56 -28.79
C PRO A 704 6.89 -1.79 -28.82
N ASP A 705 7.38 -2.95 -28.39
CA ASP A 705 6.64 -4.22 -28.26
C ASP A 705 5.99 -4.43 -26.89
N GLU A 706 6.27 -3.56 -25.92
CA GLU A 706 5.59 -3.48 -24.61
C GLU A 706 4.47 -2.41 -24.58
N ILE A 707 4.19 -1.75 -25.72
CA ILE A 707 3.12 -0.76 -25.85
C ILE A 707 1.84 -1.42 -26.38
N HIS A 708 0.80 -1.39 -25.55
CA HIS A 708 -0.53 -1.96 -25.75
C HIS A 708 -1.61 -0.86 -25.76
N PRO A 709 -1.87 -0.20 -26.90
CA PRO A 709 -2.88 0.85 -27.01
C PRO A 709 -4.30 0.40 -26.65
N GLU A 710 -4.57 -0.90 -26.70
CA GLU A 710 -5.83 -1.53 -26.27
C GLU A 710 -6.01 -1.53 -24.73
N MET A 711 -4.92 -1.45 -23.97
CA MET A 711 -4.93 -1.39 -22.50
C MET A 711 -4.85 0.04 -21.96
N ALA A 712 -4.49 1.02 -22.79
CA ALA A 712 -4.37 2.42 -22.40
C ALA A 712 -5.73 3.10 -22.12
N ASN A 713 -5.71 4.14 -21.29
CA ASN A 713 -6.84 5.01 -20.96
C ASN A 713 -8.02 4.32 -20.24
N LYS A 714 -7.75 3.28 -19.46
CA LYS A 714 -8.77 2.50 -18.74
C LYS A 714 -8.91 3.01 -17.31
N VAL A 715 -9.18 4.30 -17.13
CA VAL A 715 -9.27 4.92 -15.80
C VAL A 715 -10.13 6.19 -15.81
N ASP A 716 -11.05 6.30 -14.85
CA ASP A 716 -11.75 7.53 -14.51
C ASP A 716 -11.26 8.14 -13.19
N PHE A 717 -10.73 7.33 -12.28
CA PHE A 717 -10.02 7.74 -11.08
C PHE A 717 -8.92 6.74 -10.68
N MET A 718 -7.85 7.25 -10.05
CA MET A 718 -6.80 6.44 -9.44
C MET A 718 -7.01 6.42 -7.92
N GLY A 719 -7.30 5.24 -7.39
CA GLY A 719 -7.29 4.97 -5.96
C GLY A 719 -5.85 4.83 -5.46
N VAL A 720 -5.50 5.61 -4.44
CA VAL A 720 -4.21 5.58 -3.76
C VAL A 720 -4.40 4.95 -2.38
N GLN A 721 -3.62 3.91 -2.09
CA GLN A 721 -3.59 3.24 -0.79
C GLN A 721 -2.23 3.49 -0.14
N TYR A 722 -2.24 4.09 1.04
CA TYR A 722 -1.03 4.58 1.69
C TYR A 722 -1.01 4.28 3.19
N TYR A 723 0.08 3.65 3.64
CA TYR A 723 0.28 3.23 5.03
C TYR A 723 1.55 3.83 5.66
N GLY A 724 2.65 3.89 4.91
CA GLY A 724 3.95 4.34 5.38
C GLY A 724 5.00 4.26 4.26
N SER A 725 6.23 4.65 4.56
CA SER A 725 7.38 4.47 3.65
C SER A 725 8.29 3.32 4.07
N GLN A 726 9.21 2.92 3.19
CA GLN A 726 10.17 1.86 3.48
C GLN A 726 11.62 2.35 3.25
N PRO A 727 12.45 2.43 4.31
CA PRO A 727 13.90 2.60 4.17
C PRO A 727 14.50 1.35 3.54
N MET A 728 15.17 1.47 2.39
CA MET A 728 15.73 0.35 1.62
C MET A 728 17.24 0.22 1.83
N GLN A 729 17.69 -0.99 2.19
CA GLN A 729 19.09 -1.36 2.19
C GLN A 729 19.43 -2.16 0.92
N GLY A 730 20.40 -1.68 0.15
CA GLY A 730 20.71 -2.17 -1.18
C GLY A 730 21.87 -3.15 -1.26
N PHE A 731 21.73 -4.15 -2.13
CA PHE A 731 22.76 -5.16 -2.41
C PHE A 731 23.78 -4.72 -3.46
N GLY A 732 23.50 -3.65 -4.21
CA GLY A 732 24.30 -3.22 -5.37
C GLY A 732 24.08 -4.05 -6.64
N VAL A 733 23.23 -5.08 -6.57
CA VAL A 733 22.77 -5.95 -7.67
C VAL A 733 21.33 -6.37 -7.39
N ALA A 734 20.60 -6.88 -8.39
CA ALA A 734 19.38 -7.65 -8.17
C ALA A 734 19.74 -9.14 -8.02
N PRO A 735 19.64 -9.76 -6.83
CA PRO A 735 20.07 -11.14 -6.62
C PRO A 735 19.01 -12.19 -6.98
N ILE A 736 17.78 -11.77 -7.27
CA ILE A 736 16.63 -12.65 -7.55
C ILE A 736 16.35 -12.69 -9.07
N PRO A 737 16.62 -13.81 -9.77
CA PRO A 737 16.20 -13.97 -11.16
C PRO A 737 14.69 -13.87 -11.27
N GLY A 738 14.20 -13.05 -12.21
CA GLY A 738 12.79 -12.69 -12.36
C GLY A 738 12.44 -11.31 -11.80
N PHE A 739 13.16 -10.80 -10.79
CA PHE A 739 12.95 -9.45 -10.23
C PHE A 739 14.19 -8.56 -10.38
N PRO A 740 14.52 -8.06 -11.59
CA PRO A 740 15.66 -7.18 -11.81
C PRO A 740 15.52 -5.80 -11.15
N TRP A 741 14.31 -5.42 -10.73
CA TRP A 741 14.02 -4.25 -9.90
C TRP A 741 14.35 -4.44 -8.40
N LEU A 742 14.34 -5.68 -7.88
CA LEU A 742 14.53 -5.96 -6.45
C LEU A 742 16.02 -5.95 -6.07
N LYS A 743 16.57 -4.73 -5.95
CA LYS A 743 18.01 -4.46 -5.69
C LYS A 743 18.36 -4.29 -4.21
N GLY A 744 17.41 -4.50 -3.31
CA GLY A 744 17.57 -4.35 -1.86
C GLY A 744 16.42 -4.99 -1.07
N LEU A 745 16.38 -4.75 0.25
CA LEU A 745 15.28 -5.12 1.14
C LEU A 745 14.90 -3.96 2.07
N PRO A 746 13.64 -3.90 2.53
CA PRO A 746 13.19 -2.88 3.46
C PRO A 746 13.68 -3.14 4.90
N VAL A 747 14.08 -2.06 5.57
CA VAL A 747 14.41 -2.03 6.99
C VAL A 747 13.14 -1.75 7.79
N ARG A 748 12.85 -2.60 8.77
CA ARG A 748 11.70 -2.47 9.68
C ARG A 748 12.06 -1.60 10.89
N CYS A 749 11.16 -0.72 11.31
CA CYS A 749 11.24 -0.02 12.60
C CYS A 749 10.66 -0.90 13.73
N ALA A 750 10.96 -0.60 15.00
CA ALA A 750 10.35 -1.31 16.12
C ALA A 750 8.99 -0.70 16.49
N ALA A 751 7.96 -1.52 16.66
CA ALA A 751 6.60 -1.09 17.02
C ALA A 751 6.50 -0.29 18.35
N SER A 752 7.56 -0.29 19.17
CA SER A 752 7.69 0.55 20.37
C SER A 752 8.06 2.02 20.06
N GLU A 753 8.43 2.35 18.83
CA GLU A 753 8.76 3.71 18.41
C GLU A 753 7.47 4.52 18.14
N PRO A 754 7.38 5.81 18.54
CA PRO A 754 6.16 6.60 18.37
C PRO A 754 5.71 6.76 16.90
N THR A 755 6.66 6.73 15.97
CA THR A 755 6.48 6.88 14.52
C THR A 755 6.54 5.54 13.76
N CYS A 756 6.28 4.42 14.44
CA CYS A 756 6.24 3.09 13.85
C CYS A 756 4.91 2.39 14.17
N SER A 757 4.24 1.83 13.15
CA SER A 757 3.03 1.03 13.36
C SER A 757 3.32 -0.29 14.07
N ASP A 758 2.28 -0.92 14.61
CA ASP A 758 2.38 -2.25 15.20
C ASP A 758 2.74 -3.33 14.14
N PHE A 759 2.56 -3.01 12.85
CA PHE A 759 3.01 -3.78 11.69
C PHE A 759 4.45 -3.44 11.23
N ASN A 760 5.25 -2.80 12.09
CA ASN A 760 6.65 -2.43 11.86
C ASN A 760 6.89 -1.54 10.61
N GLN A 761 5.94 -0.66 10.28
CA GLN A 761 6.06 0.31 9.18
C GLN A 761 6.19 1.75 9.71
N PRO A 762 7.17 2.55 9.23
CA PRO A 762 7.28 3.97 9.57
C PRO A 762 6.06 4.79 9.15
N THR A 763 5.54 5.61 10.06
CA THR A 763 4.49 6.60 9.78
C THR A 763 5.13 7.84 9.15
N ASP A 764 4.69 8.24 7.95
CA ASP A 764 5.43 9.22 7.15
C ASP A 764 4.50 10.09 6.30
N PRO A 765 3.96 11.19 6.85
CA PRO A 765 3.09 12.11 6.10
C PRO A 765 3.76 12.66 4.83
N GLY A 766 5.08 12.87 4.85
CA GLY A 766 5.86 13.20 3.64
C GLY A 766 5.76 12.14 2.54
N GLY A 767 5.73 10.85 2.90
CA GLY A 767 5.55 9.75 1.96
C GLY A 767 4.18 9.78 1.27
N LEU A 768 3.14 10.25 1.96
CA LEU A 768 1.82 10.44 1.34
C LEU A 768 1.87 11.51 0.24
N ARG A 769 2.51 12.67 0.48
CA ARG A 769 2.77 13.67 -0.59
C ARG A 769 3.46 13.01 -1.78
N GLN A 770 4.53 12.26 -1.53
CA GLN A 770 5.34 11.64 -2.59
C GLN A 770 4.53 10.67 -3.48
N VAL A 771 3.54 9.94 -2.94
CA VAL A 771 2.68 9.07 -3.76
C VAL A 771 1.52 9.81 -4.42
N LEU A 772 1.02 10.90 -3.81
CA LEU A 772 0.05 11.79 -4.43
C LEU A 772 0.65 12.55 -5.62
N ASP A 773 1.91 13.01 -5.52
CA ASP A 773 2.68 13.58 -6.64
C ASP A 773 2.84 12.57 -7.80
N ILE A 774 3.05 11.29 -7.48
CA ILE A 774 3.12 10.20 -8.47
C ILE A 774 1.74 9.99 -9.13
N ALA A 775 0.66 9.90 -8.36
CA ALA A 775 -0.69 9.72 -8.90
C ALA A 775 -1.13 10.91 -9.77
N ALA A 776 -0.85 12.14 -9.32
CA ALA A 776 -1.13 13.37 -10.05
C ALA A 776 -0.28 13.55 -11.32
N SER A 777 0.79 12.75 -11.52
CA SER A 777 1.56 12.75 -12.76
C SER A 777 0.75 12.17 -13.94
N TYR A 778 -0.12 11.19 -13.71
CA TYR A 778 -0.95 10.55 -14.75
C TYR A 778 -2.04 11.47 -15.29
N LYS A 779 -2.48 11.22 -16.53
CA LYS A 779 -3.48 12.04 -17.25
C LYS A 779 -4.61 11.17 -17.81
N LEU A 780 -5.80 11.75 -17.94
CA LEU A 780 -6.91 11.15 -18.68
C LEU A 780 -6.64 11.18 -20.20
N ALA A 781 -7.50 10.54 -20.98
CA ALA A 781 -7.36 10.34 -22.43
C ALA A 781 -7.23 11.62 -23.30
N ASP A 782 -7.45 12.81 -22.75
CA ASP A 782 -7.17 14.08 -23.44
C ASP A 782 -5.68 14.51 -23.37
N GLY A 783 -4.86 13.82 -22.56
CA GLY A 783 -3.43 14.08 -22.37
C GLY A 783 -3.10 15.33 -21.54
N THR A 784 -4.08 15.96 -20.90
CA THR A 784 -3.95 17.26 -20.22
C THR A 784 -4.60 17.31 -18.84
N THR A 785 -5.77 16.70 -18.67
CA THR A 785 -6.51 16.63 -17.41
C THR A 785 -5.87 15.58 -16.50
N GLN A 786 -5.63 15.93 -15.23
CA GLN A 786 -5.14 14.98 -14.21
C GLN A 786 -6.11 13.79 -14.09
N VAL A 787 -5.61 12.57 -13.88
CA VAL A 787 -6.48 11.50 -13.37
C VAL A 787 -6.96 11.89 -11.96
N PRO A 788 -8.27 11.92 -11.70
CA PRO A 788 -8.81 12.20 -10.36
C PRO A 788 -8.29 11.19 -9.34
N ILE A 789 -7.95 11.67 -8.13
CA ILE A 789 -7.41 10.84 -7.06
C ILE A 789 -8.48 10.59 -6.01
N TRP A 790 -8.50 9.36 -5.48
CA TRP A 790 -9.23 9.00 -4.27
C TRP A 790 -8.25 8.31 -3.33
N ILE A 791 -8.12 8.74 -2.06
CA ILE A 791 -7.35 7.96 -1.09
C ILE A 791 -8.26 6.80 -0.66
N THR A 792 -8.11 5.64 -1.32
CA THR A 792 -9.02 4.50 -1.14
C THR A 792 -8.74 3.72 0.14
N GLU A 793 -7.50 3.77 0.65
CA GLU A 793 -7.13 3.36 2.01
C GLU A 793 -6.05 4.27 2.58
N ASN A 794 -6.22 4.67 3.85
CA ASN A 794 -5.15 5.19 4.68
C ASN A 794 -5.44 4.82 6.14
N GLY A 795 -4.48 4.22 6.83
CA GLY A 795 -4.74 3.53 8.10
C GLY A 795 -3.47 3.17 8.88
N ILE A 796 -3.63 2.65 10.10
CA ILE A 796 -2.49 2.21 10.92
C ILE A 796 -2.87 1.09 11.91
N ALA A 797 -2.05 0.05 11.93
CA ALA A 797 -2.04 -0.96 12.98
C ALA A 797 -1.55 -0.34 14.29
N ASP A 798 -2.45 -0.21 15.27
CA ASP A 798 -2.22 0.42 16.58
C ASP A 798 -3.32 -0.03 17.57
N ALA A 799 -3.10 -1.16 18.23
CA ALA A 799 -4.12 -1.78 19.10
C ALA A 799 -4.47 -0.90 20.33
N ASN A 800 -3.58 0.02 20.71
CA ASN A 800 -3.73 0.85 21.90
C ASN A 800 -4.35 2.23 21.63
N ASP A 801 -4.75 2.53 20.39
CA ASP A 801 -5.21 3.86 19.90
C ASP A 801 -4.24 5.00 20.27
N SER A 802 -2.96 4.67 20.34
CA SER A 802 -1.86 5.47 20.87
C SER A 802 -1.16 6.34 19.81
N LYS A 803 -1.26 5.95 18.54
CA LYS A 803 -0.62 6.53 17.35
C LYS A 803 -1.67 7.00 16.34
N ARG A 804 -2.75 6.24 16.18
CA ARG A 804 -3.84 6.42 15.20
C ARG A 804 -4.45 7.83 15.19
N PRO A 805 -4.74 8.50 16.32
CA PRO A 805 -5.27 9.87 16.29
C PRO A 805 -4.30 10.87 15.65
N SER A 806 -3.00 10.71 15.93
CA SER A 806 -1.95 11.55 15.35
C SER A 806 -1.73 11.22 13.87
N TYR A 807 -1.74 9.93 13.53
CA TYR A 807 -1.63 9.44 12.16
C TYR A 807 -2.72 10.04 11.26
N ILE A 808 -4.00 9.92 11.65
CA ILE A 808 -5.16 10.44 10.92
C ILE A 808 -4.99 11.95 10.67
N VAL A 809 -4.69 12.73 11.70
CA VAL A 809 -4.61 14.20 11.59
C VAL A 809 -3.42 14.63 10.71
N ASN A 810 -2.26 13.97 10.81
CA ASN A 810 -1.09 14.33 10.00
C ASN A 810 -1.22 13.91 8.53
N HIS A 811 -1.83 12.76 8.21
CA HIS A 811 -2.01 12.34 6.82
C HIS A 811 -3.11 13.14 6.11
N ILE A 812 -4.24 13.39 6.78
CA ILE A 812 -5.31 14.26 6.23
C ILE A 812 -4.83 15.71 6.10
N ALA A 813 -3.88 16.17 6.93
CA ALA A 813 -3.24 17.48 6.77
C ALA A 813 -2.44 17.63 5.47
N VAL A 814 -1.89 16.54 4.92
CA VAL A 814 -1.25 16.53 3.60
C VAL A 814 -2.28 16.56 2.49
N VAL A 815 -3.35 15.75 2.59
CA VAL A 815 -4.45 15.73 1.62
C VAL A 815 -5.11 17.11 1.49
N GLN A 816 -5.35 17.82 2.60
CA GLN A 816 -5.89 19.19 2.57
C GLN A 816 -4.96 20.16 1.84
N ASP A 817 -3.65 20.02 2.05
CA ASP A 817 -2.65 20.87 1.44
C ASP A 817 -2.56 20.67 -0.08
N GLU A 818 -2.60 19.43 -0.58
CA GLU A 818 -2.61 19.19 -2.04
C GLU A 818 -3.86 19.75 -2.72
N ILE A 819 -5.03 19.58 -2.09
CA ILE A 819 -6.30 20.11 -2.62
C ILE A 819 -6.27 21.64 -2.65
N ALA A 820 -5.75 22.28 -1.59
CA ALA A 820 -5.59 23.73 -1.55
C ALA A 820 -4.60 24.27 -2.59
N HIS A 821 -3.64 23.45 -3.03
CA HIS A 821 -2.70 23.78 -4.11
C HIS A 821 -3.17 23.29 -5.50
N GLY A 822 -4.37 22.70 -5.60
CA GLY A 822 -5.09 22.47 -6.86
C GLY A 822 -5.02 21.04 -7.42
N MET A 823 -4.59 20.05 -6.63
CA MET A 823 -4.65 18.63 -7.03
C MET A 823 -6.11 18.14 -7.00
N ASP A 824 -6.57 17.43 -8.05
CA ASP A 824 -7.92 16.83 -8.07
C ASP A 824 -7.93 15.56 -7.20
N ILE A 825 -8.14 15.76 -5.90
CA ILE A 825 -8.43 14.70 -4.93
C ILE A 825 -9.89 14.83 -4.50
N ARG A 826 -10.67 13.76 -4.71
CA ARG A 826 -12.13 13.77 -4.52
C ARG A 826 -12.62 13.13 -3.23
N GLY A 827 -11.83 12.25 -2.63
CA GLY A 827 -12.22 11.58 -1.39
C GLY A 827 -11.10 10.91 -0.63
N TYR A 828 -11.43 10.52 0.60
CA TYR A 828 -10.59 9.83 1.57
C TYR A 828 -11.41 8.78 2.32
N THR A 829 -11.04 7.51 2.23
CA THR A 829 -11.61 6.39 3.00
C THR A 829 -10.58 5.82 3.96
N TYR A 830 -10.88 5.89 5.26
CA TYR A 830 -10.00 5.38 6.31
C TYR A 830 -9.98 3.84 6.35
N TRP A 831 -8.79 3.24 6.47
CA TRP A 831 -8.63 1.80 6.73
C TRP A 831 -8.41 1.53 8.22
N SER A 832 -9.34 0.90 8.95
CA SER A 832 -10.64 0.34 8.51
C SER A 832 -11.79 0.85 9.38
N PHE A 833 -13.04 0.56 8.97
CA PHE A 833 -14.19 0.81 9.84
C PHE A 833 -14.07 0.00 11.15
N VAL A 834 -13.84 -1.31 11.04
CA VAL A 834 -13.78 -2.25 12.16
C VAL A 834 -12.56 -3.17 12.04
N ASP A 835 -11.93 -3.51 13.16
CA ASP A 835 -10.84 -4.47 13.21
C ASP A 835 -11.23 -5.80 12.54
N ASN A 836 -10.34 -6.32 11.70
CA ASN A 836 -10.62 -7.30 10.67
C ASN A 836 -9.50 -8.34 10.58
N LEU A 837 -9.73 -9.45 9.87
CA LEU A 837 -8.72 -10.48 9.64
C LEU A 837 -7.62 -9.93 8.73
N GLU A 838 -6.43 -9.67 9.25
CA GLU A 838 -5.31 -9.08 8.49
C GLU A 838 -4.54 -10.15 7.70
N TRP A 839 -5.28 -10.82 6.80
CA TRP A 839 -4.80 -11.84 5.87
C TRP A 839 -4.06 -12.98 6.60
N ALA A 840 -2.79 -13.22 6.25
CA ALA A 840 -1.95 -14.21 6.91
C ALA A 840 -1.69 -13.91 8.40
N ASN A 841 -1.76 -12.64 8.83
CA ASN A 841 -1.35 -12.20 10.16
C ASN A 841 -2.42 -12.40 11.26
N GLY A 842 -3.63 -12.87 10.90
CA GLY A 842 -4.70 -13.07 11.89
C GLY A 842 -5.29 -11.74 12.39
N TYR A 843 -5.62 -11.67 13.68
CA TYR A 843 -6.29 -10.51 14.30
C TYR A 843 -5.36 -9.65 15.17
N ASP A 844 -4.06 -9.96 15.24
CA ASP A 844 -3.08 -9.22 16.07
C ASP A 844 -2.79 -7.79 15.55
N LEU A 845 -3.24 -7.45 14.34
CA LEU A 845 -3.01 -6.16 13.67
C LEU A 845 -4.30 -5.34 13.58
N GLU A 846 -4.61 -4.65 14.67
CA GLU A 846 -5.78 -3.80 14.80
C GLU A 846 -5.67 -2.48 14.01
N PHE A 847 -6.41 -2.35 12.90
CA PHE A 847 -6.52 -1.12 12.09
C PHE A 847 -7.76 -0.26 12.40
N GLY A 848 -8.83 -0.84 12.93
CA GLY A 848 -10.18 -0.27 12.91
C GLY A 848 -10.40 0.94 13.81
N LEU A 849 -11.37 1.78 13.44
CA LEU A 849 -11.94 2.81 14.34
C LEU A 849 -12.82 2.19 15.45
N TYR A 850 -13.33 0.99 15.21
CA TYR A 850 -14.00 0.14 16.19
C TYR A 850 -13.34 -1.24 16.22
N GLY A 851 -13.35 -1.90 17.37
CA GLY A 851 -13.27 -3.36 17.48
C GLY A 851 -14.67 -3.99 17.44
N SER A 852 -14.74 -5.31 17.67
CA SER A 852 -15.99 -6.07 17.74
C SER A 852 -16.02 -6.96 18.99
N ASP A 853 -17.17 -7.08 19.67
CA ASP A 853 -17.34 -8.02 20.80
C ASP A 853 -17.93 -9.37 20.31
N PRO A 854 -17.10 -10.43 20.16
CA PRO A 854 -17.53 -11.74 19.68
C PRO A 854 -18.41 -12.51 20.70
N THR A 855 -18.58 -12.00 21.92
CA THR A 855 -19.48 -12.60 22.92
C THR A 855 -20.94 -12.16 22.74
N THR A 856 -21.18 -11.11 21.95
CA THR A 856 -22.52 -10.57 21.67
C THR A 856 -23.11 -11.18 20.39
N PRO A 857 -24.39 -11.61 20.38
CA PRO A 857 -25.05 -12.12 19.16
C PRO A 857 -25.25 -11.09 18.03
N ALA A 858 -24.90 -9.83 18.27
CA ALA A 858 -24.96 -8.73 17.31
C ALA A 858 -23.57 -8.19 16.92
N LEU A 859 -22.49 -8.79 17.46
CA LEU A 859 -21.10 -8.40 17.20
C LEU A 859 -20.89 -6.89 17.43
N GLU A 860 -21.28 -6.43 18.62
CA GLU A 860 -21.35 -5.02 19.01
C GLU A 860 -19.99 -4.32 18.84
N ARG A 861 -20.03 -3.10 18.27
CA ARG A 861 -18.82 -2.34 17.92
C ARG A 861 -18.22 -1.66 19.15
N THR A 862 -16.95 -1.94 19.42
CA THR A 862 -16.19 -1.36 20.55
C THR A 862 -15.42 -0.12 20.07
N PRO A 863 -15.85 1.11 20.41
CA PRO A 863 -15.26 2.34 19.84
C PRO A 863 -13.83 2.60 20.33
N LYS A 864 -12.94 3.06 19.44
CA LYS A 864 -11.61 3.60 19.78
C LYS A 864 -11.69 5.14 19.86
N PRO A 865 -11.92 5.72 21.06
CA PRO A 865 -12.59 7.02 21.13
C PRO A 865 -11.72 8.22 20.76
N ALA A 866 -10.39 8.10 20.83
CA ALA A 866 -9.50 9.20 20.46
C ALA A 866 -9.44 9.35 18.94
N SER A 867 -9.35 8.23 18.21
CA SER A 867 -9.39 8.24 16.73
C SER A 867 -10.78 8.58 16.19
N ILE A 868 -11.86 8.09 16.81
CA ILE A 868 -13.23 8.52 16.48
C ILE A 868 -13.39 10.03 16.67
N ALA A 869 -12.89 10.60 17.79
CA ALA A 869 -12.97 12.05 18.02
C ALA A 869 -12.11 12.87 17.03
N ALA A 870 -10.94 12.36 16.65
CA ALA A 870 -10.07 12.99 15.66
C ALA A 870 -10.71 13.01 14.26
N ILE A 871 -11.14 11.85 13.74
CA ILE A 871 -11.69 11.76 12.38
C ILE A 871 -13.07 12.43 12.30
N SER A 872 -13.96 12.21 13.27
CA SER A 872 -15.30 12.81 13.24
C SER A 872 -15.29 14.33 13.45
N GLY A 873 -14.26 14.87 14.09
CA GLY A 873 -14.04 16.32 14.17
C GLY A 873 -13.67 16.94 12.83
N ILE A 874 -12.97 16.20 11.97
CA ILE A 874 -12.60 16.63 10.62
C ILE A 874 -13.80 16.55 9.68
N THR A 875 -14.39 15.34 9.53
CA THR A 875 -15.47 15.05 8.58
C THR A 875 -16.71 15.93 8.82
N LYS A 876 -17.17 16.03 10.08
CA LYS A 876 -18.37 16.80 10.45
C LYS A 876 -18.18 18.32 10.37
N SER A 877 -16.94 18.81 10.25
CA SER A 877 -16.64 20.21 9.98
C SER A 877 -16.26 20.48 8.52
N ASN A 878 -16.02 19.42 7.74
CA ASN A 878 -15.39 19.45 6.41
C ASN A 878 -14.11 20.31 6.38
N SER A 879 -13.31 20.24 7.45
CA SER A 879 -12.13 21.07 7.68
C SER A 879 -11.15 20.42 8.65
N LEU A 880 -9.93 20.96 8.79
CA LEU A 880 -9.03 20.61 9.89
C LEU A 880 -9.25 21.58 11.08
N PRO A 881 -9.83 21.13 12.21
CA PRO A 881 -10.03 22.01 13.36
C PRO A 881 -8.69 22.37 14.02
N LEU A 882 -8.44 23.67 14.23
CA LEU A 882 -7.22 24.17 14.89
C LEU A 882 -6.93 23.50 16.26
N ALA A 883 -7.97 23.06 16.97
CA ALA A 883 -7.84 22.33 18.23
C ALA A 883 -7.27 20.91 18.06
N LEU A 884 -7.59 20.20 16.98
CA LEU A 884 -6.97 18.91 16.66
C LEU A 884 -5.53 19.13 16.15
N LEU A 885 -5.33 20.11 15.26
CA LEU A 885 -4.00 20.43 14.76
C LEU A 885 -3.02 20.79 15.89
N GLY A 886 -3.46 21.61 16.86
CA GLY A 886 -2.68 21.98 18.03
C GLY A 886 -2.39 20.85 19.03
N MET A 887 -2.95 19.64 18.84
CA MET A 887 -2.62 18.45 19.63
C MET A 887 -1.68 17.48 18.89
N TYR A 888 -1.73 17.44 17.54
CA TYR A 888 -1.08 16.37 16.76
C TYR A 888 -0.06 16.82 15.71
N ILE A 889 -0.02 18.10 15.34
CA ILE A 889 1.01 18.68 14.45
C ILE A 889 2.25 19.26 15.19
N PRO A 890 2.17 19.87 16.39
CA PRO A 890 3.32 20.57 16.94
C PRO A 890 4.39 19.59 17.46
N ASN A 891 5.62 19.83 16.97
CA ASN A 891 6.87 19.09 17.18
C ASN A 891 6.99 17.79 16.34
N ALA A 892 7.92 17.80 15.38
CA ALA A 892 8.56 16.56 14.93
C ALA A 892 9.25 15.87 16.14
N VAL A 893 9.12 14.54 16.21
CA VAL A 893 9.59 13.68 17.31
C VAL A 893 11.04 13.23 17.11
#